data_AF-A0A7X6V9J1-F1
#
_entry.id   AF-A0A7X6V9J1-F1
#
_cell.length_a   1.000
_cell.length_b   1.000
_cell.length_c   1.000
_cell.angle_alpha   90.00
_cell.angle_beta   90.00
_cell.angle_gamma   90.00
#
_symmetry.space_group_name_H-M   'P 1'
#
loop_
_entity.id
_entity.type
_entity.pdbx_description
1 polymer ?
#
loop_
_entity_poly.entity_id
_entity_poly.type
_entity_poly.pdbx_seq_one_letter_code
_entity_poly.pdbx_strand_id
1 'polypeptide(L)'
;MIEWNLKARSHSCNKCTRGFKDGERCHSVVAVFENPLVQTLLADKIAASSEEQKKRRASDYVRLDFCPDCWDDVPAAGWISLWHSAYTAPEPPPPEALPRETAESLLRKLMEKTDNEEYVSVIFILAVMLECRKILFERQVQQSPDGTLVRIYEHKKTGEVMLITDPDLSADEIPGVQQLIETLLNPPEPDPGKEQEESPNADKEPAAITVKNDFDVIFEGGVLVDGSGDPSWKADIGVRGEEITEIGDLKKASAETRLDCSDMCVAPGFIDVHSHSDTYILLRPDAPSKIRQGVTTEIVGQCGSSASPLMGDARLPSDWAAHTYPGQWQNASEYKALLAEADPLMNIIFLTGHRNLRMSVMGMDTRPATKDEVNDMVRLLASELENGSSGFSTGLIYQPSRSAPVEEIHALASECARQGGHYATHMRNEKNYLLEAIDEALKTAEISGVPLQISHFKTAGQQNWHLADEAIARIESAREKGMHVFADRYPYTASGTDLDIILPDRATRGGNDESLKRLADSSTRKAIAEEMMKMHLPEYWRTVMVGATWSPENADFSGRYIQEIADEAGITPAEAVLQIVEKDKMRTVAFFFGMSDENLRRILSLPWVMVASDASLRSFEGVLSDDHPHPRAFGTFPRFLQMCRDENLMTMEEAVRRITSLPAEAFGIKGRGLLRKGFVADIVAFDYAEVKDNATYSKPRTMPGGIKHVMCRGKPAF
;
A
#
# COMPACT_ATOMS: atom_id res chain seq x y z
N MET A 1 -7.93 -3.04 -45.80
CA MET A 1 -8.17 -2.02 -44.76
C MET A 1 -8.85 -2.73 -43.61
N ILE A 2 -8.22 -2.75 -42.43
CA ILE A 2 -8.75 -3.40 -41.23
C ILE A 2 -9.77 -2.44 -40.62
N GLU A 3 -11.04 -2.84 -40.51
CA GLU A 3 -12.07 -2.04 -39.84
C GLU A 3 -11.85 -2.10 -38.32
N TRP A 4 -11.35 -1.00 -37.74
CA TRP A 4 -11.28 -0.80 -36.30
C TRP A 4 -12.53 -0.04 -35.84
N ASN A 5 -13.31 -0.61 -34.91
CA ASN A 5 -14.45 0.06 -34.29
C ASN A 5 -13.98 1.10 -33.26
N LEU A 6 -13.55 2.27 -33.72
CA LEU A 6 -13.13 3.41 -32.89
C LEU A 6 -14.29 4.41 -32.73
N LYS A 7 -14.69 4.75 -31.50
CA LYS A 7 -15.74 5.78 -31.24
C LYS A 7 -15.31 7.16 -31.74
N ALA A 8 -16.25 7.98 -32.23
CA ALA A 8 -16.03 9.41 -32.54
C ALA A 8 -15.60 10.19 -31.29
N ARG A 9 -14.70 11.17 -31.43
CA ARG A 9 -14.25 12.01 -30.30
C ARG A 9 -14.87 13.40 -30.30
N SER A 10 -15.31 13.89 -31.46
CA SER A 10 -16.05 15.13 -31.58
C SER A 10 -17.55 14.90 -31.49
N HIS A 11 -18.25 15.80 -30.79
CA HIS A 11 -19.71 15.84 -30.75
C HIS A 11 -20.33 16.48 -32.01
N SER A 12 -19.51 16.96 -32.95
CA SER A 12 -19.93 17.65 -34.17
C SER A 12 -18.96 17.46 -35.33
N CYS A 13 -19.44 17.64 -36.56
CA CYS A 13 -18.61 17.58 -37.74
C CYS A 13 -17.58 18.72 -37.75
N ASN A 14 -16.31 18.39 -37.93
CA ASN A 14 -15.21 19.36 -37.97
C ASN A 14 -15.26 20.32 -39.18
N LYS A 15 -16.11 20.07 -40.19
CA LYS A 15 -16.30 20.95 -41.35
C LYS A 15 -17.53 21.85 -41.23
N CYS A 16 -18.72 21.26 -41.06
CA CYS A 16 -19.98 22.03 -41.02
C CYS A 16 -20.43 22.40 -39.61
N THR A 17 -19.72 21.96 -38.56
CA THR A 17 -20.02 22.19 -37.13
C THR A 17 -21.36 21.63 -36.63
N ARG A 18 -22.12 20.94 -37.49
CA ARG A 18 -23.37 20.27 -37.09
C ARG A 18 -23.07 19.17 -36.08
N GLY A 19 -23.83 19.14 -34.98
CA GLY A 19 -23.81 18.05 -34.01
C GLY A 19 -24.15 16.70 -34.64
N PHE A 20 -23.45 15.65 -34.22
CA PHE A 20 -23.77 14.29 -34.61
C PHE A 20 -25.00 13.79 -33.84
N LYS A 21 -25.87 13.04 -34.52
CA LYS A 21 -26.98 12.33 -33.88
C LYS A 21 -26.49 11.00 -33.33
N ASP A 22 -27.08 10.54 -32.23
CA ASP A 22 -26.78 9.21 -31.71
C ASP A 22 -27.01 8.13 -32.78
N GLY A 23 -26.04 7.22 -32.94
CA GLY A 23 -26.02 6.21 -33.99
C GLY A 23 -25.62 6.71 -35.39
N GLU A 24 -25.34 8.00 -35.58
CA GLU A 24 -24.99 8.56 -36.88
C GLU A 24 -23.60 8.11 -37.35
N ARG A 25 -23.50 7.68 -38.62
CA ARG A 25 -22.20 7.34 -39.23
C ARG A 25 -21.31 8.58 -39.32
N CYS A 26 -20.06 8.42 -38.94
CA CYS A 26 -19.03 9.45 -39.00
C CYS A 26 -17.75 8.89 -39.60
N HIS A 27 -17.08 9.74 -40.38
CA HIS A 27 -15.80 9.44 -41.01
C HIS A 27 -14.71 10.15 -40.24
N SER A 28 -13.77 9.40 -39.71
CA SER A 28 -12.74 9.96 -38.83
C SER A 28 -11.38 9.80 -39.48
N VAL A 29 -10.54 10.82 -39.39
CA VAL A 29 -9.17 10.81 -39.94
C VAL A 29 -8.17 11.28 -38.90
N VAL A 30 -6.94 10.75 -38.96
CA VAL A 30 -5.77 11.31 -38.23
C VAL A 30 -4.85 12.00 -39.24
N ALA A 31 -4.37 13.20 -38.92
CA ALA A 31 -3.28 13.87 -39.62
C ALA A 31 -2.32 14.54 -38.63
N VAL A 32 -1.09 14.84 -39.06
CA VAL A 32 -0.22 15.77 -38.36
C VAL A 32 -0.86 17.15 -38.34
N PHE A 33 -0.75 17.86 -37.21
CA PHE A 33 -1.32 19.21 -37.06
C PHE A 33 -0.87 20.18 -38.15
N GLU A 34 0.38 20.08 -38.62
CA GLU A 34 0.95 20.94 -39.66
C GLU A 34 0.36 20.72 -41.07
N ASN A 35 -0.51 19.71 -41.26
CA ASN A 35 -1.17 19.50 -42.55
C ASN A 35 -1.96 20.77 -42.96
N PRO A 36 -1.74 21.36 -44.16
CA PRO A 36 -2.41 22.59 -44.59
C PRO A 36 -3.95 22.53 -44.54
N LEU A 37 -4.54 21.35 -44.77
CA LEU A 37 -5.98 21.14 -44.67
C LEU A 37 -6.46 21.17 -43.22
N VAL A 38 -5.67 20.61 -42.28
CA VAL A 38 -5.95 20.66 -40.83
C VAL A 38 -5.85 22.10 -40.32
N GLN A 39 -4.83 22.84 -40.76
CA GLN A 39 -4.66 24.26 -40.43
C GLN A 39 -5.84 25.10 -40.92
N THR A 40 -6.37 24.79 -42.11
CA THR A 40 -7.53 25.49 -42.68
C THR A 40 -8.82 25.14 -41.91
N LEU A 41 -9.06 23.86 -41.64
CA LEU A 41 -10.28 23.39 -40.95
C LEU A 41 -10.34 23.81 -39.48
N LEU A 42 -9.20 24.04 -38.85
CA LEU A 42 -9.12 24.46 -37.45
C LEU A 42 -8.72 25.92 -37.28
N ALA A 43 -8.68 26.72 -38.35
CA ALA A 43 -8.20 28.10 -38.33
C ALA A 43 -8.78 28.93 -37.18
N ASP A 44 -10.09 28.83 -36.95
CA ASP A 44 -10.78 29.54 -35.86
C ASP A 44 -10.36 29.04 -34.46
N LYS A 45 -10.15 27.73 -34.31
CA LYS A 45 -9.69 27.13 -33.04
C LYS A 45 -8.22 27.44 -32.75
N ILE A 46 -7.41 27.59 -33.80
CA ILE A 46 -6.00 27.97 -33.71
C ILE A 46 -5.88 29.45 -33.34
N ALA A 47 -6.72 30.31 -33.93
CA ALA A 47 -6.78 31.73 -33.61
C ALA A 47 -7.12 31.99 -32.12
N ALA A 48 -7.95 31.13 -31.52
CA ALA A 48 -8.33 31.21 -30.11
C ALA A 48 -7.31 30.61 -29.12
N SER A 49 -6.21 30.00 -29.59
CA SER A 49 -5.22 29.33 -28.75
C SER A 49 -4.06 30.27 -28.36
N SER A 50 -3.50 30.12 -27.15
CA SER A 50 -2.29 30.85 -26.72
C SER A 50 -1.04 30.39 -27.49
N GLU A 51 0.01 31.21 -27.56
CA GLU A 51 1.24 30.87 -28.29
C GLU A 51 1.98 29.62 -27.74
N GLU A 52 1.87 29.37 -26.44
CA GLU A 52 2.45 28.19 -25.81
C GLU A 52 1.67 26.91 -26.17
N GLN A 53 0.35 27.02 -26.38
CA GLN A 53 -0.49 25.94 -26.88
C GLN A 53 -0.26 25.68 -28.38
N LYS A 54 0.03 26.71 -29.18
CA LYS A 54 0.38 26.56 -30.60
C LYS A 54 1.72 25.82 -30.78
N LYS A 55 2.73 26.13 -29.96
CA LYS A 55 4.04 25.45 -29.99
C LYS A 55 3.98 23.97 -29.59
N ARG A 56 3.17 23.61 -28.59
CA ARG A 56 3.01 22.21 -28.17
C ARG A 56 2.34 21.33 -29.25
N ARG A 57 1.39 21.89 -30.01
CA ARG A 57 0.61 21.14 -31.02
C ARG A 57 1.35 20.90 -32.33
N ALA A 58 2.47 21.57 -32.59
CA ALA A 58 3.20 21.47 -33.86
C ALA A 58 3.69 20.04 -34.16
N SER A 59 3.98 19.23 -33.13
CA SER A 59 4.38 17.82 -33.28
C SER A 59 3.25 16.80 -33.02
N ASP A 60 2.02 17.25 -32.75
CA ASP A 60 0.93 16.37 -32.34
C ASP A 60 0.08 15.89 -33.52
N TYR A 61 -0.41 14.66 -33.42
CA TYR A 61 -1.44 14.11 -34.31
C TYR A 61 -2.82 14.63 -33.90
N VAL A 62 -3.60 15.10 -34.87
CA VAL A 62 -4.96 15.56 -34.67
C VAL A 62 -5.95 14.64 -35.36
N ARG A 63 -7.01 14.31 -34.63
CA ARG A 63 -8.16 13.57 -35.14
C ARG A 63 -9.27 14.54 -35.53
N LEU A 64 -9.85 14.34 -36.71
CA LEU A 64 -11.01 15.07 -37.21
C LEU A 64 -12.13 14.09 -37.54
N ASP A 65 -13.36 14.43 -37.16
CA ASP A 65 -14.55 13.61 -37.43
C ASP A 65 -15.50 14.39 -38.38
N PHE A 66 -15.97 13.74 -39.45
CA PHE A 66 -16.82 14.31 -40.50
C PHE A 66 -18.16 13.58 -40.61
N CYS A 67 -19.24 14.32 -40.90
CA CYS A 67 -20.52 13.71 -41.24
C CYS A 67 -20.51 13.18 -42.68
N PRO A 68 -21.42 12.27 -43.05
CA PRO A 68 -21.44 11.66 -44.38
C PRO A 68 -21.51 12.72 -45.49
N ASP A 69 -22.34 13.76 -45.33
CA ASP A 69 -22.50 14.81 -46.34
C ASP A 69 -21.24 15.65 -46.57
N CYS A 70 -20.42 15.85 -45.54
CA CYS A 70 -19.19 16.64 -45.65
C CYS A 70 -18.00 15.80 -46.09
N TRP A 71 -18.11 14.47 -46.00
CA TRP A 71 -17.04 13.54 -46.28
C TRP A 71 -16.64 13.56 -47.76
N ASP A 72 -17.60 13.70 -48.67
CA ASP A 72 -17.36 13.68 -50.12
C ASP A 72 -16.45 14.83 -50.59
N ASP A 73 -16.40 15.91 -49.82
CA ASP A 73 -15.52 17.06 -50.08
C ASP A 73 -14.16 16.95 -49.37
N VAL A 74 -13.92 15.90 -48.57
CA VAL A 74 -12.64 15.68 -47.88
C VAL A 74 -11.68 15.02 -48.86
N PRO A 75 -10.50 15.62 -49.15
CA PRO A 75 -9.54 15.04 -50.09
C PRO A 75 -9.10 13.63 -49.66
N ALA A 76 -8.95 12.69 -50.60
CA ALA A 76 -8.57 11.31 -50.28
C ALA A 76 -7.11 11.13 -49.83
N ALA A 77 -6.26 12.15 -49.97
CA ALA A 77 -4.82 12.10 -49.67
C ALA A 77 -4.43 13.10 -48.59
N GLY A 78 -3.39 12.76 -47.80
CA GLY A 78 -2.86 13.61 -46.72
C GLY A 78 -3.21 13.17 -45.29
N TRP A 79 -3.95 12.06 -45.14
CA TRP A 79 -4.29 11.46 -43.85
C TRP A 79 -3.35 10.30 -43.52
N ILE A 80 -3.03 10.15 -42.25
CA ILE A 80 -2.21 9.05 -41.70
C ILE A 80 -3.06 7.80 -41.49
N SER A 81 -4.32 7.99 -41.09
CA SER A 81 -5.29 6.92 -40.89
C SER A 81 -6.71 7.45 -41.13
N LEU A 82 -7.62 6.54 -41.49
CA LEU A 82 -9.01 6.80 -41.86
C LEU A 82 -9.89 5.63 -41.42
N TRP A 83 -11.01 5.92 -40.75
CA TRP A 83 -11.97 4.91 -40.32
C TRP A 83 -13.41 5.41 -40.38
N HIS A 84 -14.35 4.45 -40.39
CA HIS A 84 -15.78 4.67 -40.30
C HIS A 84 -16.27 4.25 -38.92
N SER A 85 -17.06 5.10 -38.26
CA SER A 85 -17.60 4.85 -36.93
C SER A 85 -19.05 5.31 -36.82
N ALA A 86 -19.73 4.95 -35.72
CA ALA A 86 -21.01 5.54 -35.34
C ALA A 86 -20.80 6.44 -34.11
N TYR A 87 -21.41 7.63 -34.10
CA TYR A 87 -21.38 8.52 -32.94
C TYR A 87 -22.31 7.98 -31.85
N THR A 88 -21.85 8.01 -30.61
CA THR A 88 -22.66 7.69 -29.43
C THR A 88 -22.81 8.95 -28.60
N ALA A 89 -24.04 9.42 -28.38
CA ALA A 89 -24.30 10.61 -27.57
C ALA A 89 -23.94 10.33 -26.10
N PRO A 90 -23.25 11.26 -25.41
CA PRO A 90 -23.03 11.14 -23.97
C PRO A 90 -24.38 11.25 -23.24
N GLU A 91 -24.50 10.52 -22.12
CA GLU A 91 -25.68 10.61 -21.27
C GLU A 91 -25.83 12.05 -20.72
N PRO A 92 -27.06 12.57 -20.61
CA PRO A 92 -27.28 13.91 -20.10
C PRO A 92 -26.82 14.00 -18.63
N PRO A 93 -26.18 15.11 -18.23
CA PRO A 93 -25.76 15.29 -16.84
C PRO A 93 -26.98 15.38 -15.91
N PRO A 94 -26.85 14.92 -14.66
CA PRO A 94 -27.93 15.03 -13.69
C PRO A 94 -28.26 16.51 -13.38
N PRO A 95 -29.51 16.82 -13.01
CA PRO A 95 -29.94 18.19 -12.72
C PRO A 95 -29.19 18.78 -11.53
N GLU A 96 -28.92 20.07 -11.61
CA GLU A 96 -28.13 20.84 -10.65
C GLU A 96 -28.79 20.88 -9.26
N ALA A 97 -28.04 20.53 -8.21
CA ALA A 97 -28.53 20.50 -6.83
C ALA A 97 -28.65 21.92 -6.25
N LEU A 98 -29.68 22.15 -5.42
CA LEU A 98 -29.91 23.42 -4.70
C LEU A 98 -28.69 23.81 -3.84
N PRO A 99 -28.39 25.12 -3.68
CA PRO A 99 -27.23 25.59 -2.93
C PRO A 99 -27.37 25.27 -1.44
N ARG A 100 -26.43 24.47 -0.89
CA ARG A 100 -26.33 24.19 0.55
C ARG A 100 -25.77 25.39 1.31
N GLU A 101 -26.28 25.62 2.52
CA GLU A 101 -25.81 26.67 3.43
C GLU A 101 -24.35 26.39 3.82
N THR A 102 -23.49 27.42 3.76
CA THR A 102 -22.04 27.29 4.05
C THR A 102 -21.72 27.75 5.47
N ALA A 103 -20.59 27.30 6.04
CA ALA A 103 -20.13 27.76 7.35
C ALA A 103 -19.96 29.30 7.42
N GLU A 104 -19.52 29.94 6.33
CA GLU A 104 -19.38 31.41 6.27
C GLU A 104 -20.75 32.11 6.24
N SER A 105 -21.71 31.61 5.45
CA SER A 105 -23.06 32.18 5.42
C SER A 105 -23.82 31.95 6.72
N LEU A 106 -23.65 30.78 7.36
CA LEU A 106 -24.25 30.47 8.65
C LEU A 106 -23.67 31.35 9.76
N LEU A 107 -22.35 31.54 9.80
CA LEU A 107 -21.71 32.44 10.78
C LEU A 107 -22.29 33.86 10.70
N ARG A 108 -22.37 34.43 9.48
CA ARG A 108 -22.95 35.77 9.27
C ARG A 108 -24.41 35.84 9.75
N LYS A 109 -25.21 34.85 9.35
CA LYS A 109 -26.63 34.75 9.73
C LYS A 109 -26.85 34.63 11.23
N LEU A 110 -25.98 33.92 11.95
CA LEU A 110 -26.07 33.79 13.41
C LEU A 110 -25.56 35.05 14.12
N MET A 111 -24.52 35.70 13.60
CA MET A 111 -24.02 36.97 14.15
C MET A 111 -25.03 38.12 14.03
N GLU A 112 -25.91 38.11 13.03
CA GLU A 112 -27.00 39.09 12.88
C GLU A 112 -28.14 38.88 13.90
N LYS A 113 -28.20 37.73 14.58
CA LYS A 113 -29.19 37.42 15.63
C LYS A 113 -28.68 37.82 17.01
N THR A 114 -28.26 39.07 17.15
CA THR A 114 -27.44 39.66 18.24
C THR A 114 -27.93 39.51 19.69
N ASP A 115 -29.04 38.82 19.97
CA ASP A 115 -29.63 38.72 21.32
C ASP A 115 -29.79 37.26 21.83
N ASN A 116 -29.26 36.25 21.15
CA ASN A 116 -29.41 34.85 21.59
C ASN A 116 -28.11 34.25 22.16
N GLU A 117 -28.04 34.16 23.49
CA GLU A 117 -26.95 33.48 24.23
C GLU A 117 -26.76 32.01 23.79
N GLU A 118 -27.81 31.38 23.25
CA GLU A 118 -27.83 29.99 22.78
C GLU A 118 -26.81 29.70 21.66
N TYR A 119 -26.45 30.70 20.85
CA TYR A 119 -25.57 30.51 19.69
C TYR A 119 -24.13 30.96 19.91
N VAL A 120 -23.76 31.44 21.10
CA VAL A 120 -22.41 31.96 21.38
C VAL A 120 -21.35 30.88 21.12
N SER A 121 -21.58 29.65 21.59
CA SER A 121 -20.69 28.51 21.36
C SER A 121 -20.62 28.09 19.89
N VAL A 122 -21.74 28.15 19.17
CA VAL A 122 -21.83 27.83 17.74
C VAL A 122 -21.05 28.84 16.90
N ILE A 123 -21.24 30.13 17.19
CA ILE A 123 -20.54 31.23 16.52
C ILE A 123 -19.03 31.13 16.78
N PHE A 124 -18.63 30.82 18.02
CA PHE A 124 -17.22 30.61 18.37
C PHE A 124 -16.58 29.48 17.58
N ILE A 125 -17.17 28.28 17.59
CA ILE A 125 -16.63 27.13 16.86
C ILE A 125 -16.63 27.36 15.34
N LEU A 126 -17.64 28.02 14.78
CA LEU A 126 -17.66 28.41 13.36
C LEU A 126 -16.49 29.35 13.02
N ALA A 127 -16.17 30.31 13.88
CA ALA A 127 -15.03 31.21 13.67
C ALA A 127 -13.70 30.45 13.69
N VAL A 128 -13.50 29.54 14.66
CA VAL A 128 -12.30 28.68 14.76
C VAL A 128 -12.19 27.74 13.54
N MET A 129 -13.29 27.16 13.07
CA MET A 129 -13.30 26.33 11.86
C MET A 129 -12.86 27.12 10.61
N LEU A 130 -13.32 28.37 10.48
CA LEU A 130 -12.94 29.25 9.37
C LEU A 130 -11.50 29.75 9.49
N GLU A 131 -10.97 29.89 10.71
CA GLU A 131 -9.56 30.17 10.95
C GLU A 131 -8.66 28.99 10.53
N CYS A 132 -9.00 27.76 10.93
CA CYS A 132 -8.29 26.55 10.49
C CYS A 132 -8.25 26.41 8.96
N ARG A 133 -9.28 26.91 8.27
CA ARG A 133 -9.35 26.97 6.80
C ARG A 133 -8.69 28.21 6.17
N LYS A 134 -8.06 29.06 6.98
CA LYS A 134 -7.38 30.31 6.57
C LYS A 134 -8.32 31.29 5.86
N ILE A 135 -9.60 31.30 6.25
CA ILE A 135 -10.64 32.21 5.77
C ILE A 135 -10.75 33.41 6.71
N LEU A 136 -10.79 33.16 8.02
CA LEU A 136 -10.62 34.18 9.06
C LEU A 136 -9.19 34.14 9.62
N PHE A 137 -8.73 35.27 10.17
CA PHE A 137 -7.48 35.36 10.91
C PHE A 137 -7.72 36.05 12.24
N GLU A 138 -7.33 35.42 13.35
CA GLU A 138 -7.34 36.11 14.64
C GLU A 138 -6.28 37.23 14.62
N ARG A 139 -6.71 38.45 14.96
CA ARG A 139 -5.85 39.63 15.05
C ARG A 139 -5.44 39.93 16.48
N GLN A 140 -6.38 39.79 17.40
CA GLN A 140 -6.18 40.13 18.80
C GLN A 140 -7.22 39.43 19.67
N VAL A 141 -6.82 39.10 20.90
CA VAL A 141 -7.73 38.73 21.98
C VAL A 141 -7.78 39.86 23.00
N GLN A 142 -8.97 40.25 23.43
CA GLN A 142 -9.21 41.25 24.45
C GLN A 142 -10.06 40.66 25.57
N GLN A 143 -9.92 41.18 26.77
CA GLN A 143 -10.76 40.79 27.90
C GLN A 143 -11.74 41.92 28.19
N SER A 144 -13.03 41.60 28.21
CA SER A 144 -14.09 42.52 28.56
C SER A 144 -14.06 42.87 30.06
N PRO A 145 -14.68 43.99 30.50
CA PRO A 145 -14.67 44.42 31.91
C PRO A 145 -15.28 43.41 32.89
N ASP A 146 -16.11 42.50 32.40
CA ASP A 146 -16.74 41.39 33.14
C ASP A 146 -15.87 40.13 33.21
N GLY A 147 -14.69 40.14 32.58
CA GLY A 147 -13.74 39.02 32.56
C GLY A 147 -13.85 38.10 31.34
N THR A 148 -14.86 38.29 30.48
CA THR A 148 -15.09 37.44 29.30
C THR A 148 -14.06 37.72 28.21
N LEU A 149 -13.51 36.68 27.58
CA LEU A 149 -12.58 36.83 26.47
C LEU A 149 -13.35 37.10 25.16
N VAL A 150 -12.90 38.08 24.39
CA VAL A 150 -13.44 38.43 23.07
C VAL A 150 -12.29 38.39 22.06
N ARG A 151 -12.46 37.58 21.02
CA ARG A 151 -11.52 37.40 19.91
C ARG A 151 -11.92 38.24 18.72
N ILE A 152 -10.96 38.96 18.16
CA ILE A 152 -11.17 39.81 17.00
C ILE A 152 -10.62 39.10 15.77
N TYR A 153 -11.53 38.66 14.89
CA TYR A 153 -11.21 38.01 13.62
C TYR A 153 -11.31 38.98 12.45
N GLU A 154 -10.45 38.83 11.45
CA GLU A 154 -10.55 39.55 10.17
C GLU A 154 -10.70 38.57 9.01
N HIS A 155 -11.67 38.81 8.13
CA HIS A 155 -11.91 37.99 6.96
C HIS A 155 -10.90 38.28 5.84
N LYS A 156 -10.17 37.24 5.38
CA LYS A 156 -9.03 37.35 4.47
C LYS A 156 -9.30 38.14 3.18
N LYS A 157 -10.46 37.94 2.58
CA LYS A 157 -10.78 38.49 1.25
C LYS A 157 -11.48 39.84 1.32
N THR A 158 -12.28 40.07 2.35
CA THR A 158 -13.14 41.26 2.46
C THR A 158 -12.58 42.30 3.43
N GLY A 159 -11.65 41.92 4.31
CA GLY A 159 -11.12 42.79 5.37
C GLY A 159 -12.12 43.07 6.49
N GLU A 160 -13.25 42.37 6.52
CA GLU A 160 -14.31 42.56 7.51
C GLU A 160 -13.86 42.05 8.88
N VAL A 161 -14.08 42.87 9.90
CA VAL A 161 -13.68 42.58 11.29
C VAL A 161 -14.89 42.10 12.08
N MET A 162 -14.74 40.97 12.77
CA MET A 162 -15.76 40.30 13.56
C MET A 162 -15.27 40.17 15.01
N LEU A 163 -16.11 40.54 15.98
CA LEU A 163 -15.85 40.30 17.40
C LEU A 163 -16.62 39.07 17.84
N ILE A 164 -15.89 38.04 18.29
CA ILE A 164 -16.45 36.74 18.67
C ILE A 164 -16.13 36.49 20.14
N THR A 165 -17.16 36.34 20.97
CA THR A 165 -17.02 35.99 22.37
C THR A 165 -16.53 34.54 22.50
N ASP A 166 -15.52 34.32 23.35
CA ASP A 166 -15.02 32.99 23.71
C ASP A 166 -15.83 32.48 24.93
N PRO A 167 -16.64 31.41 24.77
CA PRO A 167 -17.47 30.90 25.85
C PRO A 167 -16.70 30.03 26.86
N ASP A 168 -15.38 29.85 26.71
CA ASP A 168 -14.55 28.97 27.55
C ASP A 168 -15.04 27.51 27.57
N LEU A 169 -15.30 26.97 26.37
CA LEU A 169 -15.81 25.61 26.19
C LEU A 169 -14.80 24.57 26.68
N SER A 170 -15.28 23.62 27.49
CA SER A 170 -14.50 22.44 27.85
C SER A 170 -14.42 21.44 26.67
N ALA A 171 -13.41 20.57 26.68
CA ALA A 171 -13.18 19.60 25.59
C ALA A 171 -14.39 18.67 25.35
N ASP A 172 -15.17 18.37 26.39
CA ASP A 172 -16.33 17.48 26.32
C ASP A 172 -17.57 18.16 25.70
N GLU A 173 -17.62 19.49 25.65
CA GLU A 173 -18.73 20.26 25.08
C GLU A 173 -18.59 20.48 23.57
N ILE A 174 -17.36 20.42 23.05
CA ILE A 174 -17.04 20.66 21.64
C ILE A 174 -17.81 19.72 20.68
N PRO A 175 -17.89 18.39 20.92
CA PRO A 175 -18.61 17.49 20.02
C PRO A 175 -20.10 17.85 19.89
N GLY A 176 -20.74 18.24 20.99
CA GLY A 176 -22.16 18.64 20.98
C GLY A 176 -22.40 19.91 20.16
N VAL A 177 -21.52 20.90 20.29
CA VAL A 177 -21.58 22.14 19.50
C VAL A 177 -21.32 21.87 18.01
N GLN A 178 -20.37 20.97 17.68
CA GLN A 178 -20.09 20.57 16.30
C GLN A 178 -21.28 19.86 15.65
N GLN A 179 -21.98 19.01 16.39
CA GLN A 179 -23.20 18.34 15.90
C GLN A 179 -24.35 19.33 15.66
N LEU A 180 -24.49 20.35 16.52
CA LEU A 180 -25.45 21.43 16.33
C LEU A 180 -25.13 22.25 15.07
N ILE A 181 -23.85 22.56 14.83
CA ILE A 181 -23.40 23.23 13.59
C ILE A 181 -23.76 22.40 12.36
N GLU A 182 -23.51 21.09 12.40
CA GLU A 182 -23.82 20.19 11.28
C GLU A 182 -25.32 20.16 10.95
N THR A 183 -26.16 20.15 11.99
CA THR A 183 -27.62 20.22 11.87
C THR A 183 -28.07 21.55 11.26
N LEU A 184 -27.45 22.67 11.66
CA LEU A 184 -27.77 24.00 11.13
C LEU A 184 -27.31 24.18 9.68
N LEU A 185 -26.21 23.54 9.27
CA LEU A 185 -25.73 23.56 7.88
C LEU A 185 -26.55 22.65 6.95
N ASN A 186 -27.16 21.60 7.51
CA ASN A 186 -27.95 20.61 6.78
C ASN A 186 -29.28 20.36 7.50
N PRO A 187 -30.19 21.36 7.54
CA PRO A 187 -31.46 21.19 8.23
C PRO A 187 -32.25 20.06 7.58
N PRO A 188 -32.83 19.13 8.36
CA PRO A 188 -33.66 18.07 7.83
C PRO A 188 -34.91 18.65 7.14
N GLU A 189 -35.41 17.96 6.11
CA GLU A 189 -36.64 18.39 5.42
C GLU A 189 -37.84 18.41 6.40
N PRO A 190 -38.71 19.44 6.33
CA PRO A 190 -39.85 19.55 7.23
C PRO A 190 -40.88 18.45 6.96
N ASP A 191 -41.19 17.67 8.01
CA ASP A 191 -42.27 16.68 8.05
C ASP A 191 -43.65 17.39 8.02
N PRO A 192 -44.56 17.10 7.06
CA PRO A 192 -45.86 17.78 6.96
C PRO A 192 -46.88 17.43 8.06
N GLY A 193 -46.50 16.71 9.11
CA GLY A 193 -47.45 15.94 9.92
C GLY A 193 -47.45 16.13 11.44
N LYS A 194 -46.79 17.14 12.03
CA LYS A 194 -46.81 17.30 13.51
C LYS A 194 -47.28 18.67 13.96
N GLU A 195 -48.55 18.69 14.37
CA GLU A 195 -49.13 19.72 15.23
C GLU A 195 -48.48 19.70 16.62
N GLN A 196 -48.43 20.89 17.22
CA GLN A 196 -47.87 21.22 18.52
C GLN A 196 -48.62 20.49 19.65
N GLU A 197 -47.89 19.84 20.56
CA GLU A 197 -48.37 19.55 21.90
C GLU A 197 -47.31 19.88 22.97
N GLU A 198 -47.82 20.41 24.07
CA GLU A 198 -47.16 21.11 25.15
C GLU A 198 -46.28 20.22 26.06
N SER A 199 -45.36 20.89 26.74
CA SER A 199 -44.38 20.37 27.71
C SER A 199 -44.95 19.49 28.83
N PRO A 200 -44.13 18.55 29.36
CA PRO A 200 -44.07 18.42 30.80
C PRO A 200 -42.64 18.30 31.39
N ASN A 201 -42.45 19.10 32.43
CA ASN A 201 -41.58 18.93 33.61
C ASN A 201 -40.10 18.54 33.45
N ALA A 202 -39.27 19.51 33.82
CA ALA A 202 -37.94 19.36 34.37
C ALA A 202 -37.93 18.45 35.62
N ASP A 203 -36.74 17.94 35.93
CA ASP A 203 -36.39 17.00 37.01
C ASP A 203 -36.53 15.51 36.67
N LYS A 204 -35.68 15.05 35.73
CA LYS A 204 -34.99 13.75 35.75
C LYS A 204 -33.84 13.77 34.74
N GLU A 205 -32.63 13.46 35.19
CA GLU A 205 -31.50 13.15 34.30
C GLU A 205 -31.92 12.08 33.28
N PRO A 206 -31.69 12.27 31.97
CA PRO A 206 -32.09 11.28 30.99
C PRO A 206 -31.13 10.09 31.06
N ALA A 207 -31.66 8.92 31.40
CA ALA A 207 -31.01 7.66 31.09
C ALA A 207 -30.83 7.58 29.56
N ALA A 208 -29.61 7.31 29.10
CA ALA A 208 -29.28 7.18 27.68
C ALA A 208 -30.23 6.18 27.00
N ILE A 209 -31.10 6.69 26.13
CA ILE A 209 -31.90 5.87 25.22
C ILE A 209 -30.93 5.31 24.18
N THR A 210 -30.45 4.09 24.38
CA THR A 210 -29.67 3.38 23.36
C THR A 210 -30.63 2.94 22.27
N VAL A 211 -30.65 3.67 21.15
CA VAL A 211 -31.31 3.19 19.93
C VAL A 211 -30.56 1.94 19.49
N LYS A 212 -31.21 0.78 19.61
CA LYS A 212 -30.60 -0.50 19.24
C LYS A 212 -30.63 -0.64 17.73
N ASN A 213 -29.51 -0.33 17.08
CA ASN A 213 -29.35 -0.51 15.63
C ASN A 213 -29.25 -2.00 15.25
N ASP A 214 -29.66 -2.33 14.03
CA ASP A 214 -29.55 -3.68 13.47
C ASP A 214 -28.08 -4.04 13.20
N PHE A 215 -27.25 -3.07 12.88
CA PHE A 215 -25.81 -3.23 12.61
C PHE A 215 -25.00 -2.09 13.22
N ASP A 216 -23.71 -2.31 13.41
CA ASP A 216 -22.78 -1.24 13.81
C ASP A 216 -22.36 -0.48 12.56
N VAL A 217 -22.03 -1.19 11.48
CA VAL A 217 -21.69 -0.60 10.18
C VAL A 217 -22.43 -1.30 9.04
N ILE A 218 -22.93 -0.52 8.08
CA ILE A 218 -23.37 -1.02 6.77
C ILE A 218 -22.48 -0.43 5.67
N PHE A 219 -21.94 -1.29 4.81
CA PHE A 219 -21.39 -0.91 3.51
C PHE A 219 -22.51 -1.00 2.48
N GLU A 220 -22.97 0.13 1.95
CA GLU A 220 -24.14 0.22 1.08
C GLU A 220 -23.79 0.35 -0.40
N GLY A 221 -24.51 -0.35 -1.27
CA GLY A 221 -24.53 -0.09 -2.72
C GLY A 221 -23.28 -0.55 -3.49
N GLY A 222 -22.33 -1.21 -2.83
CA GLY A 222 -21.07 -1.66 -3.42
C GLY A 222 -21.20 -2.83 -4.39
N VAL A 223 -20.18 -2.99 -5.23
CA VAL A 223 -19.94 -4.18 -6.04
C VAL A 223 -19.07 -5.12 -5.20
N LEU A 224 -19.66 -6.20 -4.69
CA LEU A 224 -18.95 -7.17 -3.87
C LEU A 224 -18.09 -8.07 -4.74
N VAL A 225 -16.80 -8.09 -4.41
CA VAL A 225 -15.83 -9.08 -4.88
C VAL A 225 -15.41 -9.87 -3.65
N ASP A 226 -16.04 -11.02 -3.44
CA ASP A 226 -15.99 -11.73 -2.16
C ASP A 226 -14.67 -12.44 -1.85
N GLY A 227 -13.71 -12.38 -2.77
CA GLY A 227 -12.41 -13.03 -2.67
C GLY A 227 -12.36 -14.48 -3.15
N SER A 228 -13.47 -15.11 -3.56
CA SER A 228 -13.43 -16.51 -4.06
C SER A 228 -12.88 -16.62 -5.49
N GLY A 229 -12.92 -15.53 -6.25
CA GLY A 229 -12.69 -15.50 -7.70
C GLY A 229 -13.98 -15.66 -8.52
N ASP A 230 -15.13 -15.87 -7.87
CA ASP A 230 -16.44 -15.91 -8.52
C ASP A 230 -16.86 -14.51 -9.00
N PRO A 231 -17.77 -14.41 -10.00
CA PRO A 231 -18.25 -13.13 -10.51
C PRO A 231 -18.80 -12.21 -9.43
N SER A 232 -18.46 -10.93 -9.53
CA SER A 232 -18.95 -9.89 -8.63
C SER A 232 -20.47 -9.64 -8.72
N TRP A 233 -21.06 -9.12 -7.64
CA TRP A 233 -22.49 -8.78 -7.58
C TRP A 233 -22.76 -7.55 -6.70
N LYS A 234 -23.91 -6.89 -6.87
CA LYS A 234 -24.31 -5.78 -6.00
C LYS A 234 -25.03 -6.27 -4.75
N ALA A 235 -24.57 -5.83 -3.58
CA ALA A 235 -25.21 -6.07 -2.30
C ALA A 235 -24.66 -5.11 -1.23
N ASP A 236 -25.33 -5.06 -0.09
CA ASP A 236 -24.85 -4.39 1.11
C ASP A 236 -24.21 -5.42 2.06
N ILE A 237 -23.31 -4.96 2.93
CA ILE A 237 -22.71 -5.77 4.01
C ILE A 237 -23.07 -5.15 5.35
N GLY A 238 -23.68 -5.94 6.23
CA GLY A 238 -23.96 -5.57 7.61
C GLY A 238 -22.94 -6.19 8.57
N VAL A 239 -22.31 -5.34 9.37
CA VAL A 239 -21.29 -5.71 10.37
C VAL A 239 -21.83 -5.46 11.77
N ARG A 240 -21.57 -6.40 12.69
CA ARG A 240 -21.84 -6.25 14.12
C ARG A 240 -20.70 -6.84 14.93
N GLY A 241 -20.18 -6.08 15.89
CA GLY A 241 -18.94 -6.38 16.58
C GLY A 241 -17.82 -6.59 15.57
N GLU A 242 -17.11 -7.71 15.68
CA GLU A 242 -16.01 -8.04 14.77
C GLU A 242 -16.45 -8.87 13.56
N GLU A 243 -17.75 -9.13 13.36
CA GLU A 243 -18.22 -10.11 12.38
C GLU A 243 -19.11 -9.50 11.28
N ILE A 244 -18.99 -10.06 10.08
CA ILE A 244 -19.95 -9.90 9.01
C ILE A 244 -21.19 -10.70 9.37
N THR A 245 -22.31 -10.05 9.63
CA THR A 245 -23.53 -10.73 10.09
C THR A 245 -24.58 -10.90 9.00
N GLU A 246 -24.58 -10.02 7.99
CA GLU A 246 -25.54 -10.09 6.88
C GLU A 246 -24.92 -9.59 5.57
N ILE A 247 -25.35 -10.18 4.44
CA ILE A 247 -24.96 -9.77 3.08
C ILE A 247 -26.23 -9.85 2.22
N GLY A 248 -26.70 -8.72 1.69
CA GLY A 248 -27.96 -8.66 0.97
C GLY A 248 -28.48 -7.23 0.78
N ASP A 249 -29.80 -7.08 0.67
CA ASP A 249 -30.45 -5.75 0.64
C ASP A 249 -30.71 -5.28 2.08
N LEU A 250 -30.02 -4.22 2.51
CA LEU A 250 -30.06 -3.66 3.86
C LEU A 250 -30.60 -2.22 3.89
N LYS A 251 -31.34 -1.80 2.86
CA LYS A 251 -31.88 -0.43 2.76
C LYS A 251 -32.81 -0.03 3.91
N LYS A 252 -33.50 -1.00 4.50
CA LYS A 252 -34.43 -0.77 5.63
C LYS A 252 -33.81 -1.05 6.98
N ALA A 253 -32.59 -1.58 7.03
CA ALA A 253 -31.90 -1.87 8.28
C ALA A 253 -31.29 -0.60 8.87
N SER A 254 -31.34 -0.50 10.20
CA SER A 254 -30.69 0.56 10.95
C SER A 254 -29.22 0.22 11.20
N ALA A 255 -28.33 1.22 11.14
CA ALA A 255 -26.92 1.06 11.50
C ALA A 255 -26.41 2.32 12.20
N GLU A 256 -25.40 2.17 13.06
CA GLU A 256 -24.71 3.33 13.65
C GLU A 256 -23.96 4.12 12.58
N THR A 257 -23.25 3.42 11.69
CA THR A 257 -22.56 4.02 10.53
C THR A 257 -23.04 3.37 9.23
N ARG A 258 -23.30 4.18 8.22
CA ARG A 258 -23.66 3.74 6.86
C ARG A 258 -22.69 4.36 5.86
N LEU A 259 -21.87 3.53 5.23
CA LEU A 259 -20.84 3.91 4.28
C LEU A 259 -21.38 3.75 2.86
N ASP A 260 -21.51 4.85 2.13
CA ASP A 260 -21.88 4.81 0.72
C ASP A 260 -20.70 4.28 -0.11
N CYS A 261 -20.84 3.05 -0.59
CA CYS A 261 -19.88 2.36 -1.43
C CYS A 261 -20.36 2.28 -2.88
N SER A 262 -21.30 3.15 -3.28
CA SER A 262 -21.74 3.26 -4.66
C SER A 262 -20.53 3.42 -5.59
N ASP A 263 -20.52 2.63 -6.67
CA ASP A 263 -19.43 2.58 -7.66
C ASP A 263 -18.07 2.08 -7.14
N MET A 264 -18.02 1.55 -5.91
CA MET A 264 -16.81 0.95 -5.34
C MET A 264 -16.85 -0.58 -5.39
N CYS A 265 -15.66 -1.18 -5.48
CA CYS A 265 -15.45 -2.58 -5.16
C CYS A 265 -15.38 -2.73 -3.64
N VAL A 266 -16.17 -3.65 -3.08
CA VAL A 266 -16.10 -4.04 -1.67
C VAL A 266 -15.57 -5.47 -1.60
N ALA A 267 -14.42 -5.64 -0.94
CA ALA A 267 -13.66 -6.90 -0.90
C ALA A 267 -13.25 -7.25 0.54
N PRO A 268 -12.81 -8.51 0.79
CA PRO A 268 -12.11 -8.81 2.04
C PRO A 268 -10.85 -7.94 2.14
N GLY A 269 -10.48 -7.57 3.36
CA GLY A 269 -9.24 -6.85 3.62
C GLY A 269 -8.02 -7.63 3.12
N PHE A 270 -7.04 -6.90 2.57
CA PHE A 270 -5.90 -7.54 1.91
C PHE A 270 -4.94 -8.16 2.93
N ILE A 271 -4.35 -9.29 2.54
CA ILE A 271 -3.40 -10.06 3.35
C ILE A 271 -2.00 -9.93 2.74
N ASP A 272 -1.10 -9.26 3.46
CA ASP A 272 0.32 -9.14 3.09
C ASP A 272 1.12 -10.33 3.60
N VAL A 273 1.34 -11.31 2.72
CA VAL A 273 1.96 -12.60 3.08
C VAL A 273 3.47 -12.53 3.26
N HIS A 274 4.09 -11.39 2.96
CA HIS A 274 5.52 -11.20 3.14
C HIS A 274 5.81 -9.78 3.62
N SER A 275 5.87 -9.62 4.93
CA SER A 275 6.19 -8.35 5.58
C SER A 275 7.34 -8.49 6.57
N HIS A 276 7.94 -7.34 6.87
CA HIS A 276 9.05 -7.19 7.81
C HIS A 276 8.68 -6.20 8.93
N SER A 277 7.38 -6.03 9.22
CA SER A 277 6.84 -5.14 10.26
C SER A 277 6.94 -5.69 11.69
N ASP A 278 7.55 -6.86 11.88
CA ASP A 278 7.71 -7.60 13.14
C ASP A 278 7.75 -6.70 14.38
N THR A 279 8.68 -5.75 14.43
CA THR A 279 8.85 -4.87 15.57
C THR A 279 8.23 -3.50 15.37
N TYR A 280 8.12 -3.05 14.12
CA TYR A 280 7.59 -1.72 13.77
C TYR A 280 6.12 -1.56 14.14
N ILE A 281 5.36 -2.66 14.17
CA ILE A 281 3.96 -2.64 14.61
C ILE A 281 3.81 -2.29 16.09
N LEU A 282 4.82 -2.55 16.92
CA LEU A 282 4.85 -2.13 18.32
C LEU A 282 5.07 -0.61 18.47
N LEU A 283 5.65 0.04 17.47
CA LEU A 283 5.90 1.48 17.45
C LEU A 283 4.74 2.26 16.82
N ARG A 284 4.09 1.65 15.83
CA ARG A 284 2.95 2.23 15.10
C ARG A 284 1.83 1.18 14.95
N PRO A 285 1.07 0.91 16.02
CA PRO A 285 -0.05 -0.03 16.00
C PRO A 285 -1.13 0.31 14.97
N ASP A 286 -1.22 1.59 14.56
CA ASP A 286 -2.12 2.09 13.53
C ASP A 286 -1.67 1.79 12.08
N ALA A 287 -0.45 1.26 11.89
CA ALA A 287 0.09 0.75 10.63
C ALA A 287 -0.23 1.60 9.36
N PRO A 288 0.05 2.91 9.37
CA PRO A 288 -0.56 3.86 8.45
C PRO A 288 -0.23 3.63 6.97
N SER A 289 0.96 3.11 6.63
CA SER A 289 1.30 2.78 5.24
C SER A 289 0.63 1.51 4.74
N LYS A 290 0.28 0.57 5.63
CA LYS A 290 -0.32 -0.73 5.30
C LYS A 290 -1.83 -0.60 5.18
N ILE A 291 -2.47 0.00 6.18
CA ILE A 291 -3.92 0.25 6.17
C ILE A 291 -4.33 1.00 4.91
N ARG A 292 -3.60 2.06 4.52
CA ARG A 292 -3.93 2.86 3.33
C ARG A 292 -3.73 2.14 2.00
N GLN A 293 -3.10 0.97 1.99
CA GLN A 293 -3.04 0.07 0.84
C GLN A 293 -4.24 -0.90 0.80
N GLY A 294 -5.08 -0.94 1.84
CA GLY A 294 -6.15 -1.92 2.02
C GLY A 294 -5.74 -3.15 2.82
N VAL A 295 -4.52 -3.18 3.38
CA VAL A 295 -4.01 -4.33 4.15
C VAL A 295 -4.65 -4.36 5.53
N THR A 296 -5.24 -5.50 5.89
CA THR A 296 -5.82 -5.74 7.21
C THR A 296 -5.09 -6.85 7.97
N THR A 297 -4.26 -7.66 7.29
CA THR A 297 -3.48 -8.73 7.91
C THR A 297 -2.07 -8.75 7.33
N GLU A 298 -1.06 -8.89 8.19
CA GLU A 298 0.32 -9.15 7.77
C GLU A 298 0.84 -10.49 8.29
N ILE A 299 1.67 -11.12 7.47
CA ILE A 299 2.49 -12.27 7.83
C ILE A 299 3.94 -11.81 7.93
N VAL A 300 4.43 -11.74 9.17
CA VAL A 300 5.76 -11.24 9.54
C VAL A 300 6.70 -12.40 9.91
N GLY A 301 7.97 -12.11 10.21
CA GLY A 301 8.95 -13.14 10.54
C GLY A 301 9.52 -13.86 9.31
N GLN A 302 9.61 -13.14 8.19
CA GLN A 302 10.02 -13.66 6.88
C GLN A 302 11.53 -13.64 6.66
N CYS A 303 12.00 -14.29 5.59
CA CYS A 303 13.42 -14.31 5.20
C CYS A 303 14.39 -14.77 6.30
N GLY A 304 13.93 -15.61 7.22
CA GLY A 304 14.72 -16.13 8.34
C GLY A 304 14.90 -15.16 9.50
N SER A 305 14.42 -13.91 9.43
CA SER A 305 14.51 -12.94 10.52
C SER A 305 13.14 -12.68 11.13
N SER A 306 13.07 -12.61 12.46
CA SER A 306 11.81 -12.43 13.17
C SER A 306 11.97 -11.63 14.46
N ALA A 307 10.87 -11.11 15.00
CA ALA A 307 10.83 -10.52 16.35
C ALA A 307 11.27 -11.52 17.43
N SER A 308 11.03 -12.82 17.23
CA SER A 308 11.29 -13.87 18.23
C SER A 308 11.78 -15.18 17.59
N PRO A 309 12.68 -15.95 18.22
CA PRO A 309 13.29 -15.74 19.54
C PRO A 309 14.47 -14.74 19.53
N LEU A 310 14.70 -14.10 20.67
CA LEU A 310 15.85 -13.23 20.97
C LEU A 310 16.62 -13.79 22.19
N MET A 311 16.99 -15.06 22.12
CA MET A 311 17.77 -15.75 23.14
C MET A 311 19.26 -15.73 22.80
N GLY A 312 20.13 -15.84 23.80
CA GLY A 312 21.59 -15.91 23.58
C GLY A 312 22.12 -14.71 22.77
N ASP A 313 22.76 -15.00 21.64
CA ASP A 313 23.29 -13.99 20.72
C ASP A 313 22.28 -13.58 19.63
N ALA A 314 21.02 -14.01 19.71
CA ALA A 314 20.00 -13.56 18.76
C ALA A 314 19.73 -12.06 18.92
N ARG A 315 19.65 -11.36 17.79
CA ARG A 315 19.41 -9.92 17.74
C ARG A 315 18.61 -9.58 16.49
N LEU A 316 17.83 -8.51 16.63
CA LEU A 316 17.03 -7.95 15.56
C LEU A 316 17.93 -7.47 14.40
N PRO A 317 17.40 -7.49 13.16
CA PRO A 317 17.92 -6.70 12.05
C PRO A 317 18.26 -5.26 12.44
N SER A 318 19.21 -4.66 11.71
CA SER A 318 19.86 -3.42 12.16
C SER A 318 18.96 -2.18 12.12
N ASP A 319 17.99 -2.17 11.21
CA ASP A 319 16.93 -1.18 11.11
C ASP A 319 15.91 -1.33 12.26
N TRP A 320 15.64 -2.55 12.72
CA TRP A 320 14.77 -2.81 13.87
C TRP A 320 15.48 -2.46 15.18
N ALA A 321 16.73 -2.89 15.35
CA ALA A 321 17.53 -2.59 16.54
C ALA A 321 17.85 -1.09 16.70
N ALA A 322 17.58 -0.27 15.67
CA ALA A 322 17.73 1.18 15.71
C ALA A 322 16.76 1.89 16.65
N HIS A 323 15.65 1.24 16.98
CA HIS A 323 14.54 1.84 17.70
C HIS A 323 14.44 1.32 19.13
N THR A 324 13.77 2.11 19.97
CA THR A 324 13.41 1.73 21.34
C THR A 324 11.94 1.30 21.36
N TYR A 325 11.67 0.13 21.93
CA TYR A 325 10.33 -0.48 21.98
C TYR A 325 9.73 -0.35 23.38
N PRO A 326 8.38 -0.38 23.50
CA PRO A 326 7.68 -0.19 24.77
C PRO A 326 7.93 -1.29 25.81
N GLY A 327 8.50 -2.44 25.41
CA GLY A 327 8.82 -3.54 26.31
C GLY A 327 10.04 -4.33 25.88
N GLN A 328 10.44 -5.29 26.71
CA GLN A 328 11.48 -6.27 26.41
C GLN A 328 10.82 -7.64 26.24
N TRP A 329 11.34 -8.43 25.31
CA TRP A 329 10.87 -9.79 25.07
C TRP A 329 12.02 -10.66 24.55
N GLN A 330 11.91 -11.96 24.75
CA GLN A 330 12.89 -12.94 24.29
C GLN A 330 12.26 -14.11 23.51
N ASN A 331 10.98 -14.37 23.70
CA ASN A 331 10.28 -15.52 23.12
C ASN A 331 8.89 -15.14 22.59
N ALA A 332 8.26 -16.07 21.87
CA ALA A 332 7.00 -15.84 21.18
C ALA A 332 5.86 -15.46 22.13
N SER A 333 5.86 -16.01 23.36
CA SER A 333 4.82 -15.70 24.36
C SER A 333 4.90 -14.25 24.83
N GLU A 334 6.12 -13.78 25.13
CA GLU A 334 6.36 -12.39 25.52
C GLU A 334 6.11 -11.41 24.36
N TYR A 335 6.56 -11.75 23.15
CA TYR A 335 6.26 -10.95 21.97
C TYR A 335 4.76 -10.85 21.70
N LYS A 336 4.03 -11.96 21.83
CA LYS A 336 2.56 -12.00 21.71
C LYS A 336 1.89 -11.16 22.80
N ALA A 337 2.41 -11.14 24.02
CA ALA A 337 1.90 -10.27 25.08
C ALA A 337 2.09 -8.79 24.74
N LEU A 338 3.25 -8.41 24.18
CA LEU A 338 3.49 -7.04 23.71
C LEU A 338 2.58 -6.65 22.55
N LEU A 339 2.32 -7.56 21.61
CA LEU A 339 1.32 -7.31 20.55
C LEU A 339 -0.08 -7.13 21.15
N ALA A 340 -0.47 -7.92 22.16
CA ALA A 340 -1.76 -7.77 22.80
C ALA A 340 -1.89 -6.44 23.55
N GLU A 341 -0.82 -5.96 24.19
CA GLU A 341 -0.78 -4.66 24.86
C GLU A 341 -0.81 -3.48 23.86
N ALA A 342 -0.13 -3.62 22.73
CA ALA A 342 -0.09 -2.61 21.69
C ALA A 342 -1.43 -2.46 20.91
N ASP A 343 -2.30 -3.48 20.97
CA ASP A 343 -3.54 -3.62 20.18
C ASP A 343 -3.42 -3.12 18.72
N PRO A 344 -2.56 -3.75 17.88
CA PRO A 344 -2.41 -3.39 16.47
C PRO A 344 -3.76 -3.35 15.76
N LEU A 345 -4.01 -2.28 15.01
CA LEU A 345 -5.23 -2.11 14.24
C LEU A 345 -5.42 -3.26 13.23
N MET A 346 -4.34 -3.67 12.58
CA MET A 346 -4.31 -4.83 11.68
C MET A 346 -4.04 -6.14 12.43
N ASN A 347 -4.30 -7.27 11.78
CA ASN A 347 -3.99 -8.60 12.32
C ASN A 347 -2.53 -8.98 12.02
N ILE A 348 -1.87 -9.62 12.99
CA ILE A 348 -0.48 -10.06 12.84
C ILE A 348 -0.40 -11.58 12.98
N ILE A 349 0.13 -12.22 11.96
CA ILE A 349 0.56 -13.62 11.98
C ILE A 349 2.07 -13.60 11.90
N PHE A 350 2.78 -14.26 12.81
CA PHE A 350 4.24 -14.25 12.82
C PHE A 350 4.82 -15.64 12.65
N LEU A 351 5.95 -15.69 11.95
CA LEU A 351 6.77 -16.88 11.79
C LEU A 351 8.05 -16.75 12.62
N THR A 352 8.64 -17.89 12.98
CA THR A 352 9.94 -17.95 13.63
C THR A 352 11.06 -17.95 12.61
N GLY A 353 12.00 -17.02 12.72
CA GLY A 353 13.13 -16.91 11.81
C GLY A 353 14.23 -17.93 12.10
N HIS A 354 14.67 -18.67 11.07
CA HIS A 354 15.81 -19.59 11.18
C HIS A 354 17.12 -18.90 11.58
N ARG A 355 17.33 -17.65 11.18
CA ARG A 355 18.49 -16.85 11.61
C ARG A 355 18.44 -16.62 13.12
N ASN A 356 17.27 -16.29 13.66
CA ASN A 356 17.06 -16.14 15.10
C ASN A 356 17.32 -17.45 15.86
N LEU A 357 16.84 -18.59 15.34
CA LEU A 357 17.11 -19.91 15.92
C LEU A 357 18.61 -20.22 15.96
N ARG A 358 19.32 -20.07 14.84
CA ARG A 358 20.76 -20.31 14.77
C ARG A 358 21.53 -19.41 15.73
N MET A 359 21.22 -18.12 15.76
CA MET A 359 21.93 -17.19 16.63
C MET A 359 21.61 -17.42 18.11
N SER A 360 20.42 -17.93 18.43
CA SER A 360 20.06 -18.32 19.79
C SER A 360 20.88 -19.49 20.32
N VAL A 361 21.26 -20.44 19.46
CA VAL A 361 21.97 -21.66 19.84
C VAL A 361 23.47 -21.57 19.62
N MET A 362 23.90 -20.93 18.53
CA MET A 362 25.27 -20.98 18.02
C MET A 362 25.91 -19.60 17.80
N GLY A 363 25.18 -18.51 18.06
CA GLY A 363 25.62 -17.16 17.72
C GLY A 363 25.86 -16.96 16.21
N MET A 364 26.89 -16.19 15.84
CA MET A 364 27.22 -15.91 14.43
C MET A 364 28.10 -16.96 13.76
N ASP A 365 28.25 -18.12 14.37
CA ASP A 365 29.08 -19.15 13.77
C ASP A 365 28.50 -19.61 12.42
N THR A 366 29.33 -19.49 11.39
CA THR A 366 28.99 -19.83 10.00
C THR A 366 29.41 -21.26 9.66
N ARG A 367 29.60 -22.14 10.65
CA ARG A 367 29.81 -23.58 10.44
C ARG A 367 28.47 -24.35 10.38
N PRO A 368 28.46 -25.58 9.84
CA PRO A 368 27.33 -26.48 10.02
C PRO A 368 27.03 -26.72 11.51
N ALA A 369 25.74 -26.73 11.88
CA ALA A 369 25.31 -27.08 13.22
C ALA A 369 25.64 -28.55 13.52
N THR A 370 26.05 -28.83 14.75
CA THR A 370 26.14 -30.20 15.26
C THR A 370 24.75 -30.78 15.45
N LYS A 371 24.65 -32.11 15.58
CA LYS A 371 23.35 -32.77 15.80
C LYS A 371 22.64 -32.25 17.06
N ASP A 372 23.39 -31.97 18.12
CA ASP A 372 22.80 -31.46 19.38
C ASP A 372 22.28 -30.03 19.20
N GLU A 373 23.02 -29.18 18.50
CA GLU A 373 22.57 -27.81 18.17
C GLU A 373 21.35 -27.81 17.24
N VAL A 374 21.28 -28.73 16.26
CA VAL A 374 20.06 -28.91 15.46
C VAL A 374 18.89 -29.32 16.35
N ASN A 375 19.10 -30.24 17.28
CA ASN A 375 18.07 -30.66 18.23
C ASN A 375 17.64 -29.51 19.17
N ASP A 376 18.56 -28.64 19.57
CA ASP A 376 18.25 -27.43 20.35
C ASP A 376 17.41 -26.44 19.53
N MET A 377 17.77 -26.19 18.27
CA MET A 377 16.96 -25.34 17.38
C MET A 377 15.57 -25.92 17.13
N VAL A 378 15.46 -27.25 16.97
CA VAL A 378 14.17 -27.94 16.84
C VAL A 378 13.33 -27.78 18.10
N ARG A 379 13.91 -27.94 19.30
CA ARG A 379 13.20 -27.70 20.57
C ARG A 379 12.75 -26.24 20.72
N LEU A 380 13.60 -25.30 20.33
CA LEU A 380 13.27 -23.88 20.40
C LEU A 380 12.16 -23.52 19.41
N LEU A 381 12.23 -23.99 18.16
CA LEU A 381 11.14 -23.84 17.20
C LEU A 381 9.84 -24.45 17.72
N ALA A 382 9.90 -25.66 18.30
CA ALA A 382 8.73 -26.31 18.85
C ALA A 382 8.05 -25.44 19.93
N SER A 383 8.85 -24.83 20.82
CA SER A 383 8.35 -23.93 21.84
C SER A 383 7.75 -22.64 21.25
N GLU A 384 8.36 -22.07 20.21
CA GLU A 384 7.80 -20.88 19.54
C GLU A 384 6.45 -21.16 18.87
N LEU A 385 6.30 -22.33 18.23
CA LEU A 385 5.04 -22.79 17.63
C LEU A 385 3.96 -22.99 18.69
N GLU A 386 4.28 -23.66 19.81
CA GLU A 386 3.37 -23.85 20.95
C GLU A 386 2.90 -22.51 21.54
N ASN A 387 3.72 -21.46 21.45
CA ASN A 387 3.42 -20.13 21.97
C ASN A 387 2.84 -19.16 20.93
N GLY A 388 2.48 -19.64 19.74
CA GLY A 388 1.66 -18.90 18.78
C GLY A 388 2.33 -18.52 17.46
N SER A 389 3.60 -18.90 17.26
CA SER A 389 4.21 -18.82 15.93
C SER A 389 3.46 -19.74 14.96
N SER A 390 3.17 -19.25 13.75
CA SER A 390 2.41 -20.02 12.74
C SER A 390 3.30 -20.87 11.83
N GLY A 391 4.61 -20.88 12.07
CA GLY A 391 5.55 -21.60 11.23
C GLY A 391 6.97 -21.07 11.40
N PHE A 392 7.82 -21.34 10.42
CA PHE A 392 9.17 -20.80 10.39
C PHE A 392 9.56 -20.33 9.00
N SER A 393 10.51 -19.42 8.94
CA SER A 393 11.08 -18.95 7.68
C SER A 393 12.59 -19.15 7.62
N THR A 394 13.14 -19.26 6.41
CA THR A 394 14.59 -19.27 6.17
C THR A 394 15.05 -18.10 5.30
N GLY A 395 16.27 -17.66 5.57
CA GLY A 395 17.01 -16.64 4.82
C GLY A 395 18.32 -17.20 4.33
N LEU A 396 18.28 -18.20 3.44
CA LEU A 396 19.45 -19.02 3.11
C LEU A 396 20.49 -18.27 2.27
N ILE A 397 20.19 -17.07 1.80
CA ILE A 397 21.16 -16.17 1.19
C ILE A 397 21.98 -15.37 2.24
N TYR A 398 21.47 -15.24 3.47
CA TYR A 398 22.02 -14.36 4.51
C TYR A 398 22.83 -15.13 5.56
N GLN A 399 23.80 -14.46 6.19
CA GLN A 399 24.54 -15.04 7.32
C GLN A 399 23.72 -14.96 8.62
N PRO A 400 23.83 -15.96 9.52
CA PRO A 400 24.62 -17.19 9.42
C PRO A 400 23.90 -18.36 8.72
N SER A 401 22.63 -18.19 8.34
CA SER A 401 21.77 -19.22 7.75
C SER A 401 22.30 -19.80 6.43
N ARG A 402 23.07 -19.02 5.67
CA ARG A 402 23.67 -19.45 4.39
C ARG A 402 24.59 -20.66 4.50
N SER A 403 25.17 -20.89 5.67
CA SER A 403 26.03 -22.06 5.91
C SER A 403 25.26 -23.29 6.39
N ALA A 404 23.95 -23.17 6.63
CA ALA A 404 23.15 -24.30 7.11
C ALA A 404 23.04 -25.38 6.02
N PRO A 405 23.37 -26.64 6.33
CA PRO A 405 23.15 -27.76 5.43
C PRO A 405 21.65 -28.07 5.32
N VAL A 406 21.24 -28.71 4.22
CA VAL A 406 19.82 -28.99 3.95
C VAL A 406 19.17 -29.86 5.04
N GLU A 407 19.95 -30.75 5.66
CA GLU A 407 19.48 -31.65 6.71
C GLU A 407 19.03 -30.90 7.98
N GLU A 408 19.65 -29.75 8.27
CA GLU A 408 19.22 -28.86 9.36
C GLU A 408 17.83 -28.31 9.07
N ILE A 409 17.60 -27.88 7.82
CA ILE A 409 16.30 -27.34 7.40
C ILE A 409 15.24 -28.45 7.36
N HIS A 410 15.59 -29.66 6.90
CA HIS A 410 14.68 -30.81 6.92
C HIS A 410 14.19 -31.14 8.34
N ALA A 411 15.08 -31.06 9.34
CA ALA A 411 14.72 -31.33 10.73
C ALA A 411 13.73 -30.28 11.28
N LEU A 412 14.00 -28.99 11.03
CA LEU A 412 13.11 -27.89 11.43
C LEU A 412 11.76 -27.95 10.70
N ALA A 413 11.77 -28.22 9.41
CA ALA A 413 10.56 -28.34 8.60
C ALA A 413 9.69 -29.52 9.04
N SER A 414 10.30 -30.64 9.41
CA SER A 414 9.57 -31.81 9.93
C SER A 414 8.90 -31.52 11.27
N GLU A 415 9.55 -30.78 12.17
CA GLU A 415 8.94 -30.34 13.42
C GLU A 415 7.81 -29.33 13.17
N CYS A 416 8.01 -28.38 12.26
CA CYS A 416 6.97 -27.44 11.86
C CYS A 416 5.74 -28.15 11.30
N ALA A 417 5.92 -29.13 10.41
CA ALA A 417 4.83 -29.94 9.85
C ALA A 417 4.07 -30.73 10.93
N ARG A 418 4.77 -31.28 11.92
CA ARG A 418 4.17 -32.02 13.04
C ARG A 418 3.17 -31.18 13.84
N GLN A 419 3.40 -29.88 13.92
CA GLN A 419 2.52 -28.93 14.61
C GLN A 419 1.53 -28.20 13.68
N GLY A 420 1.51 -28.54 12.39
CA GLY A 420 0.62 -27.93 11.40
C GLY A 420 1.01 -26.51 11.01
N GLY A 421 2.28 -26.13 11.18
CA GLY A 421 2.79 -24.82 10.78
C GLY A 421 3.23 -24.75 9.31
N HIS A 422 3.70 -23.56 8.90
CA HIS A 422 4.11 -23.26 7.52
C HIS A 422 5.63 -23.03 7.39
N TYR A 423 6.18 -23.33 6.21
CA TYR A 423 7.58 -23.04 5.89
C TYR A 423 7.67 -21.98 4.79
N ALA A 424 8.29 -20.83 5.10
CA ALA A 424 8.61 -19.81 4.12
C ALA A 424 10.11 -19.76 3.82
N THR A 425 10.52 -19.49 2.58
CA THR A 425 11.94 -19.43 2.27
C THR A 425 12.30 -18.30 1.31
N HIS A 426 13.17 -17.42 1.80
CA HIS A 426 14.11 -16.73 0.94
C HIS A 426 15.21 -17.73 0.60
N MET A 427 15.11 -18.26 -0.61
CA MET A 427 15.94 -19.33 -1.12
C MET A 427 17.44 -19.00 -1.11
N ARG A 428 18.27 -20.02 -1.11
CA ARG A 428 19.73 -19.88 -1.03
C ARG A 428 20.32 -19.06 -2.19
N ASN A 429 19.66 -19.08 -3.33
CA ASN A 429 20.06 -18.34 -4.51
C ASN A 429 18.84 -17.96 -5.36
N GLU A 430 18.84 -16.72 -5.88
CA GLU A 430 17.80 -16.22 -6.81
C GLU A 430 18.38 -15.85 -8.18
N LYS A 431 19.64 -16.25 -8.43
CA LYS A 431 20.46 -15.89 -9.58
C LYS A 431 20.81 -17.17 -10.37
N ASN A 432 22.11 -17.46 -10.52
CA ASN A 432 22.63 -18.53 -11.37
C ASN A 432 22.47 -19.94 -10.79
N TYR A 433 22.07 -20.08 -9.53
CA TYR A 433 21.71 -21.35 -8.88
C TYR A 433 20.23 -21.36 -8.44
N LEU A 434 19.38 -20.59 -9.13
CA LEU A 434 17.96 -20.47 -8.81
C LEU A 434 17.26 -21.83 -8.82
N LEU A 435 17.54 -22.64 -9.82
CA LEU A 435 16.87 -23.92 -10.03
C LEU A 435 17.22 -24.93 -8.92
N GLU A 436 18.48 -24.98 -8.52
CA GLU A 436 18.96 -25.80 -7.41
C GLU A 436 18.38 -25.34 -6.07
N ALA A 437 18.22 -24.03 -5.88
CA ALA A 437 17.62 -23.48 -4.68
C ALA A 437 16.11 -23.78 -4.59
N ILE A 438 15.41 -23.82 -5.73
CA ILE A 438 14.02 -24.29 -5.82
C ILE A 438 13.96 -25.79 -5.50
N ASP A 439 14.85 -26.60 -6.06
CA ASP A 439 14.90 -28.04 -5.76
C ASP A 439 15.14 -28.30 -4.27
N GLU A 440 16.00 -27.53 -3.62
CA GLU A 440 16.25 -27.59 -2.18
C GLU A 440 14.97 -27.31 -1.37
N ALA A 441 14.24 -26.25 -1.72
CA ALA A 441 12.99 -25.88 -1.06
C ALA A 441 11.90 -26.94 -1.27
N LEU A 442 11.72 -27.40 -2.51
CA LEU A 442 10.76 -28.44 -2.86
C LEU A 442 11.10 -29.76 -2.16
N LYS A 443 12.38 -30.15 -2.13
CA LYS A 443 12.80 -31.38 -1.44
C LYS A 443 12.56 -31.32 0.06
N THR A 444 12.81 -30.16 0.67
CA THR A 444 12.51 -29.92 2.09
C THR A 444 11.02 -30.10 2.38
N ALA A 445 10.15 -29.53 1.53
CA ALA A 445 8.70 -29.65 1.68
C ALA A 445 8.20 -31.08 1.39
N GLU A 446 8.78 -31.77 0.41
CA GLU A 446 8.45 -33.16 0.09
C GLU A 446 8.79 -34.10 1.26
N ILE A 447 9.96 -33.93 1.90
CA ILE A 447 10.40 -34.77 3.02
C ILE A 447 9.55 -34.54 4.27
N SER A 448 9.26 -33.27 4.58
CA SER A 448 8.57 -32.91 5.83
C SER A 448 7.04 -32.94 5.73
N GLY A 449 6.49 -32.76 4.52
CA GLY A 449 5.05 -32.55 4.31
C GLY A 449 4.58 -31.15 4.70
N VAL A 450 5.49 -30.22 5.02
CA VAL A 450 5.12 -28.85 5.40
C VAL A 450 4.60 -28.06 4.18
N PRO A 451 3.54 -27.24 4.32
CA PRO A 451 3.18 -26.26 3.30
C PRO A 451 4.33 -25.27 3.08
N LEU A 452 4.65 -25.01 1.82
CA LEU A 452 5.80 -24.20 1.39
C LEU A 452 5.35 -22.88 0.76
N GLN A 453 5.94 -21.78 1.20
CA GLN A 453 5.96 -20.48 0.51
C GLN A 453 7.37 -20.23 -0.03
N ILE A 454 7.52 -20.16 -1.34
CA ILE A 454 8.72 -19.60 -1.98
C ILE A 454 8.58 -18.08 -1.96
N SER A 455 9.34 -17.44 -1.09
CA SER A 455 9.25 -16.01 -0.87
C SER A 455 9.68 -15.22 -2.11
N HIS A 456 8.97 -14.14 -2.41
CA HIS A 456 9.31 -13.11 -3.40
C HIS A 456 9.93 -13.64 -4.70
N PHE A 457 9.34 -14.71 -5.25
CA PHE A 457 9.87 -15.52 -6.35
C PHE A 457 10.29 -14.68 -7.55
N LYS A 458 11.54 -14.83 -8.00
CA LYS A 458 12.13 -13.97 -9.03
C LYS A 458 13.29 -14.64 -9.76
N THR A 459 13.68 -14.03 -10.88
CA THR A 459 14.95 -14.26 -11.58
C THR A 459 15.80 -13.00 -11.48
N ALA A 460 16.83 -13.01 -10.63
CA ALA A 460 17.66 -11.82 -10.39
C ALA A 460 18.87 -11.78 -11.33
N GLY A 461 19.06 -10.65 -12.02
CA GLY A 461 20.14 -10.41 -12.98
C GLY A 461 19.78 -10.89 -14.39
N GLN A 462 20.09 -10.07 -15.39
CA GLN A 462 19.72 -10.29 -16.80
C GLN A 462 20.15 -11.67 -17.33
N GLN A 463 21.32 -12.14 -16.91
CA GLN A 463 21.84 -13.45 -17.29
C GLN A 463 20.97 -14.62 -16.82
N ASN A 464 20.08 -14.42 -15.84
CA ASN A 464 19.26 -15.47 -15.24
C ASN A 464 17.77 -15.38 -15.64
N TRP A 465 17.36 -14.36 -16.40
CA TRP A 465 15.94 -14.17 -16.75
C TRP A 465 15.35 -15.36 -17.52
N HIS A 466 16.17 -16.04 -18.32
CA HIS A 466 15.77 -17.23 -19.08
C HIS A 466 15.38 -18.44 -18.20
N LEU A 467 15.74 -18.44 -16.91
CA LEU A 467 15.45 -19.54 -15.99
C LEU A 467 13.99 -19.55 -15.51
N ALA A 468 13.20 -18.51 -15.81
CA ALA A 468 11.82 -18.38 -15.31
C ALA A 468 10.94 -19.57 -15.70
N ASP A 469 11.02 -20.01 -16.96
CA ASP A 469 10.21 -21.11 -17.50
C ASP A 469 10.46 -22.42 -16.76
N GLU A 470 11.73 -22.76 -16.55
CA GLU A 470 12.10 -23.99 -15.87
C GLU A 470 11.79 -23.92 -14.37
N ALA A 471 12.00 -22.77 -13.75
CA ALA A 471 11.64 -22.54 -12.34
C ALA A 471 10.12 -22.73 -12.10
N ILE A 472 9.28 -22.15 -12.97
CA ILE A 472 7.82 -22.30 -12.93
C ILE A 472 7.44 -23.77 -13.11
N ALA A 473 7.99 -24.44 -14.13
CA ALA A 473 7.67 -25.84 -14.43
C ALA A 473 8.00 -26.79 -13.26
N ARG A 474 9.10 -26.54 -12.53
CA ARG A 474 9.46 -27.34 -11.33
C ARG A 474 8.45 -27.18 -10.21
N ILE A 475 8.01 -25.94 -9.95
CA ILE A 475 7.01 -25.65 -8.91
C ILE A 475 5.66 -26.25 -9.30
N GLU A 476 5.23 -26.08 -10.55
CA GLU A 476 3.97 -26.66 -11.04
C GLU A 476 3.99 -28.19 -10.97
N SER A 477 5.10 -28.84 -11.36
CA SER A 477 5.24 -30.29 -11.24
C SER A 477 5.14 -30.77 -9.78
N ALA A 478 5.69 -30.02 -8.82
CA ALA A 478 5.54 -30.33 -7.39
C ALA A 478 4.08 -30.20 -6.93
N ARG A 479 3.38 -29.15 -7.37
CA ARG A 479 1.96 -28.96 -7.08
C ARG A 479 1.07 -30.05 -7.68
N GLU A 480 1.35 -30.47 -8.91
CA GLU A 480 0.64 -31.58 -9.58
C GLU A 480 0.80 -32.92 -8.83
N LYS A 481 1.91 -33.10 -8.11
CA LYS A 481 2.13 -34.25 -7.21
C LYS A 481 1.39 -34.12 -5.87
N GLY A 482 0.61 -33.06 -5.67
CA GLY A 482 -0.19 -32.82 -4.47
C GLY A 482 0.54 -32.06 -3.37
N MET A 483 1.72 -31.50 -3.63
CA MET A 483 2.41 -30.67 -2.63
C MET A 483 1.73 -29.30 -2.49
N HIS A 484 1.59 -28.84 -1.25
CA HIS A 484 1.07 -27.50 -0.94
C HIS A 484 2.20 -26.46 -1.10
N VAL A 485 2.46 -26.05 -2.34
CA VAL A 485 3.53 -25.08 -2.67
C VAL A 485 2.95 -23.81 -3.24
N PHE A 486 3.15 -22.69 -2.56
CA PHE A 486 2.79 -21.35 -3.02
C PHE A 486 4.06 -20.52 -3.22
N ALA A 487 3.92 -19.38 -3.89
CA ALA A 487 4.93 -18.34 -3.88
C ALA A 487 4.27 -16.98 -3.69
N ASP A 488 5.06 -15.96 -3.42
CA ASP A 488 4.60 -14.57 -3.44
C ASP A 488 5.49 -13.69 -4.33
N ARG A 489 4.96 -12.53 -4.70
CA ARG A 489 5.68 -11.54 -5.51
C ARG A 489 5.19 -10.11 -5.24
N TYR A 490 6.14 -9.19 -5.03
CA TYR A 490 5.87 -7.75 -5.10
C TYR A 490 5.87 -7.23 -6.56
N PRO A 491 5.01 -6.26 -6.92
CA PRO A 491 4.85 -5.79 -8.29
C PRO A 491 5.94 -4.79 -8.76
N TYR A 492 7.21 -5.03 -8.43
CA TYR A 492 8.33 -4.16 -8.79
C TYR A 492 9.50 -4.95 -9.40
N THR A 493 10.37 -4.27 -10.15
CA THR A 493 11.57 -4.86 -10.79
C THR A 493 12.88 -4.56 -10.05
N ALA A 494 12.83 -3.78 -8.96
CA ALA A 494 13.93 -3.68 -8.01
C ALA A 494 13.65 -4.47 -6.73
N SER A 495 14.67 -5.14 -6.19
CA SER A 495 14.64 -5.67 -4.83
C SER A 495 15.19 -4.62 -3.86
N GLY A 496 14.95 -4.78 -2.57
CA GLY A 496 15.58 -3.99 -1.51
C GLY A 496 16.08 -4.88 -0.38
N THR A 497 17.30 -4.64 0.09
CA THR A 497 17.92 -5.31 1.25
C THR A 497 19.16 -4.52 1.70
N ASP A 498 19.89 -5.01 2.69
CA ASP A 498 21.15 -4.41 3.14
C ASP A 498 22.19 -4.41 2.00
N LEU A 499 22.92 -3.30 1.86
CA LEU A 499 23.92 -3.07 0.82
C LEU A 499 25.07 -4.08 0.91
N ASP A 500 25.32 -4.67 2.08
CA ASP A 500 26.39 -5.63 2.30
C ASP A 500 26.24 -6.95 1.52
N ILE A 501 25.06 -7.22 0.97
CA ILE A 501 24.79 -8.40 0.13
C ILE A 501 25.67 -8.47 -1.13
N ILE A 502 26.25 -7.34 -1.56
CA ILE A 502 27.16 -7.28 -2.71
C ILE A 502 28.63 -7.48 -2.33
N LEU A 503 28.93 -7.53 -1.03
CA LEU A 503 30.28 -7.83 -0.58
C LEU A 503 30.58 -9.32 -0.80
N PRO A 504 31.84 -9.68 -1.08
CA PRO A 504 32.25 -11.07 -1.13
C PRO A 504 32.04 -11.76 0.22
N ASP A 505 31.73 -13.06 0.21
CA ASP A 505 31.45 -13.84 1.42
C ASP A 505 32.50 -13.69 2.53
N ARG A 506 33.78 -13.57 2.16
CA ARG A 506 34.87 -13.41 3.14
C ARG A 506 34.81 -12.07 3.90
N ALA A 507 34.16 -11.06 3.35
CA ALA A 507 34.01 -9.76 3.97
C ALA A 507 33.00 -9.80 5.12
N THR A 508 31.90 -10.54 4.97
CA THR A 508 30.74 -10.54 5.90
C THR A 508 30.76 -11.66 6.95
N ARG A 509 31.70 -12.61 6.87
CA ARG A 509 31.82 -13.73 7.83
C ARG A 509 32.03 -13.25 9.27
N GLY A 510 31.34 -13.87 10.22
CA GLY A 510 31.46 -13.54 11.65
C GLY A 510 30.68 -12.29 12.08
N GLY A 511 29.89 -11.69 11.19
CA GLY A 511 29.01 -10.55 11.50
C GLY A 511 29.68 -9.19 11.35
N ASN A 512 28.93 -8.14 11.71
CA ASN A 512 29.27 -6.75 11.39
C ASN A 512 30.59 -6.30 12.03
N ASP A 513 30.86 -6.65 13.29
CA ASP A 513 32.09 -6.24 13.97
C ASP A 513 33.36 -6.80 13.30
N GLU A 514 33.34 -8.08 12.94
CA GLU A 514 34.46 -8.70 12.21
C GLU A 514 34.58 -8.14 10.79
N SER A 515 33.46 -7.81 10.16
CA SER A 515 33.43 -7.16 8.85
C SER A 515 34.10 -5.79 8.91
N LEU A 516 33.74 -4.96 9.89
CA LEU A 516 34.33 -3.63 10.08
C LEU A 516 35.84 -3.71 10.39
N LYS A 517 36.29 -4.69 11.19
CA LYS A 517 37.73 -4.93 11.39
C LYS A 517 38.46 -5.24 10.08
N ARG A 518 37.85 -6.02 9.18
CA ARG A 518 38.42 -6.30 7.85
C ARG A 518 38.45 -5.08 6.95
N LEU A 519 37.41 -4.24 7.00
CA LEU A 519 37.34 -3.01 6.21
C LEU A 519 38.34 -1.94 6.67
N ALA A 520 38.69 -1.94 7.96
CA ALA A 520 39.72 -1.07 8.53
C ALA A 520 41.16 -1.48 8.13
N ASP A 521 41.40 -2.76 7.77
CA ASP A 521 42.71 -3.20 7.28
C ASP A 521 42.88 -2.85 5.79
N SER A 522 43.82 -1.95 5.49
CA SER A 522 44.05 -1.44 4.13
C SER A 522 44.32 -2.52 3.08
N SER A 523 45.05 -3.57 3.46
CA SER A 523 45.38 -4.67 2.53
C SER A 523 44.15 -5.52 2.20
N THR A 524 43.35 -5.81 3.22
CA THR A 524 42.11 -6.59 3.12
C THR A 524 41.05 -5.80 2.37
N ARG A 525 40.86 -4.52 2.68
CA ARG A 525 39.96 -3.61 1.97
C ARG A 525 40.26 -3.57 0.48
N LYS A 526 41.54 -3.36 0.10
CA LYS A 526 41.95 -3.34 -1.31
C LYS A 526 41.62 -4.66 -2.00
N ALA A 527 41.92 -5.79 -1.35
CA ALA A 527 41.61 -7.10 -1.90
C ALA A 527 40.09 -7.31 -2.07
N ILE A 528 39.27 -6.83 -1.13
CA ILE A 528 37.80 -6.89 -1.22
C ILE A 528 37.29 -6.04 -2.39
N ALA A 529 37.77 -4.80 -2.52
CA ALA A 529 37.39 -3.89 -3.60
C ALA A 529 37.72 -4.50 -4.98
N GLU A 530 38.93 -5.06 -5.14
CA GLU A 530 39.34 -5.73 -6.38
C GLU A 530 38.48 -6.95 -6.72
N GLU A 531 38.03 -7.70 -5.72
CA GLU A 531 37.14 -8.84 -5.91
C GLU A 531 35.73 -8.40 -6.32
N MET A 532 35.17 -7.38 -5.67
CA MET A 532 33.88 -6.79 -6.04
C MET A 532 33.87 -6.32 -7.49
N MET A 533 34.96 -5.67 -7.93
CA MET A 533 35.10 -5.22 -9.32
C MET A 533 35.18 -6.39 -10.32
N LYS A 534 35.54 -7.60 -9.89
CA LYS A 534 35.56 -8.82 -10.74
C LYS A 534 34.23 -9.58 -10.71
N MET A 535 33.49 -9.50 -9.60
CA MET A 535 32.19 -10.15 -9.43
C MET A 535 31.08 -9.48 -10.26
N HIS A 536 31.24 -8.19 -10.56
CA HIS A 536 30.21 -7.37 -11.20
C HIS A 536 30.70 -6.74 -12.50
N LEU A 537 29.84 -6.76 -13.52
CA LEU A 537 30.08 -6.05 -14.77
C LEU A 537 29.98 -4.53 -14.54
N PRO A 538 30.67 -3.68 -15.34
CA PRO A 538 30.68 -2.22 -15.13
C PRO A 538 29.29 -1.57 -15.10
N GLU A 539 28.32 -2.10 -15.84
CA GLU A 539 26.93 -1.62 -15.88
C GLU A 539 26.15 -1.90 -14.58
N TYR A 540 26.54 -2.92 -13.81
CA TYR A 540 25.88 -3.28 -12.55
C TYR A 540 25.84 -2.12 -11.55
N TRP A 541 26.91 -1.33 -11.47
CA TRP A 541 27.02 -0.23 -10.51
C TRP A 541 26.02 0.91 -10.76
N ARG A 542 25.48 1.01 -11.99
CA ARG A 542 24.40 1.94 -12.37
C ARG A 542 23.02 1.44 -11.96
N THR A 543 22.91 0.20 -11.47
CA THR A 543 21.64 -0.42 -11.07
C THR A 543 21.53 -0.64 -9.56
N VAL A 544 22.47 -0.11 -8.78
CA VAL A 544 22.44 -0.13 -7.31
C VAL A 544 22.16 1.27 -6.80
N MET A 545 21.00 1.49 -6.19
CA MET A 545 20.61 2.75 -5.58
C MET A 545 20.71 2.64 -4.06
N VAL A 546 21.28 3.64 -3.40
CA VAL A 546 21.25 3.73 -1.94
C VAL A 546 19.82 4.05 -1.50
N GLY A 547 19.28 3.25 -0.60
CA GLY A 547 17.98 3.42 0.04
C GLY A 547 18.12 4.31 1.27
N ALA A 548 18.22 3.73 2.46
CA ALA A 548 18.36 4.43 3.73
C ALA A 548 19.80 4.34 4.27
N THR A 549 20.25 5.42 4.89
CA THR A 549 21.58 5.56 5.51
C THR A 549 21.46 5.94 6.98
N TRP A 550 22.50 5.70 7.77
CA TRP A 550 22.45 5.89 9.24
C TRP A 550 23.52 6.83 9.80
N SER A 551 24.56 7.14 9.02
CA SER A 551 25.58 8.12 9.39
C SER A 551 25.25 9.49 8.80
N PRO A 552 25.51 10.59 9.52
CA PRO A 552 25.35 11.95 8.98
C PRO A 552 26.19 12.19 7.71
N GLU A 553 27.32 11.48 7.59
CA GLU A 553 28.22 11.60 6.43
C GLU A 553 27.62 11.01 5.15
N ASN A 554 26.69 10.06 5.27
CA ASN A 554 26.01 9.42 4.14
C ASN A 554 24.61 9.99 3.87
N ALA A 555 24.13 10.96 4.65
CA ALA A 555 22.74 11.43 4.62
C ALA A 555 22.27 11.88 3.22
N ASP A 556 23.19 12.44 2.41
CA ASP A 556 22.90 12.92 1.06
C ASP A 556 22.94 11.82 -0.02
N PHE A 557 23.21 10.56 0.35
CA PHE A 557 23.30 9.45 -0.61
C PHE A 557 21.97 8.73 -0.86
N SER A 558 21.00 8.84 0.04
CA SER A 558 19.67 8.25 -0.15
C SER A 558 19.03 8.68 -1.47
N GLY A 559 18.60 7.70 -2.27
CA GLY A 559 18.03 7.89 -3.61
C GLY A 559 19.05 8.08 -4.74
N ARG A 560 20.36 8.01 -4.46
CA ARG A 560 21.43 8.13 -5.47
C ARG A 560 22.00 6.77 -5.87
N TYR A 561 22.49 6.66 -7.10
CA TYR A 561 23.14 5.43 -7.57
C TYR A 561 24.61 5.35 -7.13
N ILE A 562 25.10 4.14 -6.84
CA ILE A 562 26.49 3.90 -6.44
C ILE A 562 27.48 4.45 -7.47
N GLN A 563 27.20 4.27 -8.77
CA GLN A 563 28.05 4.83 -9.82
C GLN A 563 28.15 6.37 -9.74
N GLU A 564 27.04 7.07 -9.47
CA GLU A 564 27.02 8.54 -9.38
C GLU A 564 27.84 9.04 -8.19
N ILE A 565 27.73 8.35 -7.05
CA ILE A 565 28.49 8.67 -5.83
C ILE A 565 29.99 8.46 -6.09
N ALA A 566 30.35 7.37 -6.75
CA ALA A 566 31.74 7.04 -7.08
C ALA A 566 32.36 8.04 -8.05
N ASP A 567 31.62 8.42 -9.10
CA ASP A 567 32.07 9.39 -10.11
C ASP A 567 32.30 10.77 -9.49
N GLU A 568 31.41 11.24 -8.61
CA GLU A 568 31.55 12.52 -7.90
C GLU A 568 32.77 12.53 -6.96
N ALA A 569 32.98 11.44 -6.22
CA ALA A 569 34.09 11.30 -5.29
C ALA A 569 35.44 10.99 -5.98
N GLY A 570 35.45 10.69 -7.28
CA GLY A 570 36.66 10.32 -8.01
C GLY A 570 37.27 8.98 -7.58
N ILE A 571 36.43 8.04 -7.12
CA ILE A 571 36.81 6.71 -6.63
C ILE A 571 36.12 5.60 -7.44
N THR A 572 36.48 4.33 -7.19
CA THR A 572 35.78 3.21 -7.83
C THR A 572 34.42 2.96 -7.17
N PRO A 573 33.44 2.40 -7.88
CA PRO A 573 32.16 2.00 -7.29
C PRO A 573 32.29 1.06 -6.09
N ALA A 574 33.23 0.11 -6.16
CA ALA A 574 33.52 -0.78 -5.04
C ALA A 574 34.03 0.01 -3.81
N GLU A 575 34.94 0.96 -4.00
CA GLU A 575 35.44 1.78 -2.90
C GLU A 575 34.34 2.68 -2.30
N ALA A 576 33.46 3.24 -3.13
CA ALA A 576 32.29 3.99 -2.66
C ALA A 576 31.39 3.14 -1.76
N VAL A 577 31.09 1.90 -2.17
CA VAL A 577 30.34 0.95 -1.33
C VAL A 577 31.04 0.71 0.00
N LEU A 578 32.35 0.42 -0.01
CA LEU A 578 33.10 0.13 1.21
C LEU A 578 33.10 1.32 2.18
N GLN A 579 33.19 2.55 1.68
CA GLN A 579 33.07 3.75 2.52
C GLN A 579 31.67 3.89 3.12
N ILE A 580 30.64 3.73 2.30
CA ILE A 580 29.24 3.85 2.75
C ILE A 580 28.94 2.84 3.85
N VAL A 581 29.21 1.54 3.60
CA VAL A 581 28.91 0.49 4.58
C VAL A 581 29.76 0.60 5.85
N GLU A 582 31.01 1.05 5.75
CA GLU A 582 31.85 1.27 6.93
C GLU A 582 31.29 2.40 7.81
N LYS A 583 30.91 3.53 7.21
CA LYS A 583 30.35 4.70 7.91
C LYS A 583 29.01 4.41 8.56
N ASP A 584 28.15 3.66 7.87
CA ASP A 584 26.86 3.22 8.40
C ASP A 584 26.96 1.96 9.28
N LYS A 585 28.16 1.45 9.55
CA LYS A 585 28.39 0.23 10.35
C LYS A 585 27.61 -0.99 9.83
N MET A 586 27.59 -1.16 8.50
CA MET A 586 26.94 -2.24 7.77
C MET A 586 25.40 -2.18 7.81
N ARG A 587 24.81 -0.99 7.95
CA ARG A 587 23.35 -0.81 8.10
C ARG A 587 22.67 -0.14 6.91
N THR A 588 23.43 0.16 5.86
CA THR A 588 22.89 0.84 4.67
C THR A 588 21.93 -0.07 3.93
N VAL A 589 20.73 0.43 3.63
CA VAL A 589 19.77 -0.26 2.75
C VAL A 589 20.05 0.15 1.31
N ALA A 590 19.90 -0.77 0.36
CA ALA A 590 20.06 -0.50 -1.07
C ALA A 590 18.99 -1.22 -1.91
N PHE A 591 18.71 -0.66 -3.09
CA PHE A 591 17.81 -1.24 -4.07
C PHE A 591 18.56 -1.69 -5.32
N PHE A 592 18.20 -2.88 -5.81
CA PHE A 592 18.91 -3.56 -6.89
C PHE A 592 18.00 -3.74 -8.10
N PHE A 593 18.26 -2.97 -9.16
CA PHE A 593 17.47 -2.97 -10.39
C PHE A 593 18.00 -4.04 -11.35
N GLY A 594 17.52 -5.28 -11.19
CA GLY A 594 18.05 -6.43 -11.94
C GLY A 594 17.01 -7.42 -12.44
N MET A 595 15.72 -7.12 -12.32
CA MET A 595 14.64 -8.03 -12.72
C MET A 595 13.96 -7.57 -14.02
N SER A 596 13.35 -8.51 -14.73
CA SER A 596 12.61 -8.25 -15.98
C SER A 596 11.13 -7.96 -15.70
N ASP A 597 10.59 -6.93 -16.34
CA ASP A 597 9.15 -6.65 -16.34
C ASP A 597 8.33 -7.78 -17.00
N GLU A 598 8.89 -8.47 -18.00
CA GLU A 598 8.24 -9.62 -18.64
C GLU A 598 8.09 -10.78 -17.64
N ASN A 599 9.18 -11.13 -16.96
CA ASN A 599 9.15 -12.18 -15.94
C ASN A 599 8.26 -11.78 -14.75
N LEU A 600 8.24 -10.50 -14.38
CA LEU A 600 7.35 -10.00 -13.33
C LEU A 600 5.88 -10.25 -13.68
N ARG A 601 5.43 -9.85 -14.88
CA ARG A 601 4.05 -10.08 -15.35
C ARG A 601 3.74 -11.56 -15.39
N ARG A 602 4.64 -12.36 -15.97
CA ARG A 602 4.47 -13.80 -16.09
C ARG A 602 4.28 -14.46 -14.73
N ILE A 603 5.12 -14.13 -13.75
CA ILE A 603 5.04 -14.66 -12.39
C ILE A 603 3.74 -14.22 -11.69
N LEU A 604 3.38 -12.93 -11.79
CA LEU A 604 2.15 -12.42 -11.18
C LEU A 604 0.88 -13.07 -11.77
N SER A 605 0.90 -13.46 -13.04
CA SER A 605 -0.23 -14.13 -13.71
C SER A 605 -0.42 -15.61 -13.32
N LEU A 606 0.50 -16.25 -12.61
CA LEU A 606 0.39 -17.68 -12.25
C LEU A 606 -0.64 -17.90 -11.13
N PRO A 607 -1.62 -18.82 -11.22
CA PRO A 607 -2.77 -18.94 -10.29
C PRO A 607 -2.46 -19.38 -8.84
N TRP A 608 -1.17 -19.56 -8.50
CA TRP A 608 -0.66 -19.91 -7.17
C TRP A 608 0.31 -18.88 -6.54
N VAL A 609 0.50 -17.69 -7.14
CA VAL A 609 1.43 -16.64 -6.68
C VAL A 609 0.74 -15.50 -5.90
N MET A 610 0.79 -15.51 -4.58
CA MET A 610 0.25 -14.42 -3.77
C MET A 610 0.97 -13.08 -4.02
N VAL A 611 0.37 -11.97 -3.59
CA VAL A 611 1.04 -10.66 -3.61
C VAL A 611 1.55 -10.34 -2.21
N ALA A 612 2.75 -9.78 -2.14
CA ALA A 612 3.31 -9.32 -0.89
C ALA A 612 4.13 -8.07 -1.07
N SER A 613 4.28 -7.27 -0.02
CA SER A 613 5.04 -6.02 -0.11
C SER A 613 6.54 -6.21 0.03
N ASP A 614 7.00 -7.20 0.80
CA ASP A 614 8.40 -7.36 1.19
C ASP A 614 8.96 -6.09 1.87
N ALA A 615 8.13 -5.38 2.63
CA ALA A 615 8.54 -4.17 3.33
C ALA A 615 7.94 -4.11 4.73
N SER A 616 8.70 -3.59 5.70
CA SER A 616 8.12 -3.20 6.98
C SER A 616 7.22 -1.98 6.78
N LEU A 617 6.19 -1.86 7.62
CA LEU A 617 5.35 -0.67 7.67
C LEU A 617 6.19 0.59 7.84
N ARG A 618 5.68 1.71 7.36
CA ARG A 618 6.27 3.03 7.56
C ARG A 618 5.18 4.00 7.99
N SER A 619 5.60 5.13 8.55
CA SER A 619 4.69 6.19 8.92
C SER A 619 5.05 7.52 8.25
N PHE A 620 4.08 8.42 8.18
CA PHE A 620 4.25 9.80 7.73
C PHE A 620 4.78 10.71 8.84
N GLU A 621 4.78 10.23 10.08
CA GLU A 621 5.25 10.95 11.26
C GLU A 621 5.93 9.99 12.27
N GLY A 622 6.69 10.54 13.20
CA GLY A 622 7.35 9.79 14.27
C GLY A 622 8.56 8.99 13.81
N VAL A 623 9.01 8.03 14.63
CA VAL A 623 10.31 7.35 14.42
C VAL A 623 10.41 6.51 13.14
N LEU A 624 9.27 6.22 12.49
CA LEU A 624 9.22 5.49 11.21
C LEU A 624 9.00 6.39 9.99
N SER A 625 9.12 7.73 10.16
CA SER A 625 9.00 8.70 9.06
C SER A 625 10.34 9.15 8.48
N ASP A 626 11.45 8.82 9.11
CA ASP A 626 12.78 9.39 8.85
C ASP A 626 13.73 8.40 8.14
N ASP A 627 13.25 7.77 7.06
CA ASP A 627 14.08 6.96 6.16
C ASP A 627 13.62 7.07 4.70
N HIS A 628 14.40 6.52 3.76
CA HIS A 628 14.06 6.45 2.33
C HIS A 628 13.77 4.99 1.93
N PRO A 629 12.52 4.52 2.14
CA PRO A 629 12.16 3.12 1.93
C PRO A 629 11.97 2.81 0.45
N HIS A 630 11.91 1.52 0.11
CA HIS A 630 11.47 1.10 -1.22
C HIS A 630 9.98 1.46 -1.40
N PRO A 631 9.52 1.95 -2.59
CA PRO A 631 8.12 2.36 -2.81
C PRO A 631 7.08 1.28 -2.50
N ARG A 632 7.48 0.00 -2.59
CA ARG A 632 6.69 -1.17 -2.15
C ARG A 632 6.13 -1.07 -0.71
N ALA A 633 6.74 -0.26 0.17
CA ALA A 633 6.22 0.01 1.52
C ALA A 633 4.89 0.79 1.54
N PHE A 634 4.53 1.48 0.46
CA PHE A 634 3.34 2.33 0.34
C PHE A 634 2.43 1.97 -0.84
N GLY A 635 2.93 1.23 -1.82
CA GLY A 635 2.27 1.10 -3.12
C GLY A 635 1.92 -0.31 -3.60
N THR A 636 2.32 -1.37 -2.90
CA THR A 636 2.27 -2.75 -3.42
C THR A 636 0.88 -3.18 -3.88
N PHE A 637 -0.13 -3.16 -3.01
CA PHE A 637 -1.47 -3.67 -3.36
C PHE A 637 -2.17 -2.77 -4.40
N PRO A 638 -2.15 -1.44 -4.25
CA PRO A 638 -2.67 -0.53 -5.27
C PRO A 638 -1.96 -0.66 -6.62
N ARG A 639 -0.64 -0.88 -6.63
CA ARG A 639 0.14 -1.13 -7.86
C ARG A 639 -0.29 -2.42 -8.53
N PHE A 640 -0.45 -3.49 -7.76
CA PHE A 640 -0.89 -4.78 -8.29
C PHE A 640 -2.28 -4.66 -8.94
N LEU A 641 -3.25 -4.07 -8.23
CA LEU A 641 -4.60 -3.85 -8.76
C LEU A 641 -4.58 -2.95 -10.01
N GLN A 642 -3.78 -1.88 -9.99
CA GLN A 642 -3.55 -1.02 -11.14
C GLN A 642 -2.99 -1.80 -12.34
N MET A 643 -1.98 -2.65 -12.13
CA MET A 643 -1.40 -3.47 -13.20
C MET A 643 -2.42 -4.46 -13.76
N CYS A 644 -3.21 -5.11 -12.91
CA CYS A 644 -4.30 -6.00 -13.37
C CYS A 644 -5.30 -5.26 -14.26
N ARG A 645 -5.70 -4.04 -13.88
CA ARG A 645 -6.62 -3.20 -14.65
C ARG A 645 -6.00 -2.69 -15.95
N ASP A 646 -4.86 -2.01 -15.87
CA ASP A 646 -4.28 -1.25 -16.97
C ASP A 646 -3.66 -2.17 -18.04
N GLU A 647 -3.14 -3.33 -17.62
CA GLU A 647 -2.48 -4.30 -18.51
C GLU A 647 -3.34 -5.53 -18.81
N ASN A 648 -4.55 -5.63 -18.24
CA ASN A 648 -5.44 -6.79 -18.36
C ASN A 648 -4.75 -8.12 -17.95
N LEU A 649 -3.96 -8.12 -16.87
CA LEU A 649 -3.25 -9.33 -16.43
C LEU A 649 -4.19 -10.44 -15.96
N MET A 650 -5.33 -10.07 -15.36
CA MET A 650 -6.38 -10.96 -14.85
C MET A 650 -7.65 -10.14 -14.56
N THR A 651 -8.76 -10.81 -14.23
CA THR A 651 -9.99 -10.13 -13.78
C THR A 651 -9.81 -9.49 -12.41
N MET A 652 -10.69 -8.54 -12.05
CA MET A 652 -10.70 -7.93 -10.72
C MET A 652 -10.94 -9.00 -9.64
N GLU A 653 -11.83 -9.95 -9.90
CA GLU A 653 -12.17 -11.04 -8.99
C GLU A 653 -10.97 -11.95 -8.70
N GLU A 654 -10.21 -12.34 -9.72
CA GLU A 654 -8.97 -13.09 -9.52
C GLU A 654 -7.94 -12.22 -8.78
N ALA A 655 -7.77 -10.95 -9.15
CA ALA A 655 -6.83 -10.06 -8.47
C ALA A 655 -7.14 -9.94 -6.96
N VAL A 656 -8.40 -9.76 -6.58
CA VAL A 656 -8.81 -9.73 -5.17
C VAL A 656 -8.54 -11.09 -4.51
N ARG A 657 -8.86 -12.21 -5.17
CA ARG A 657 -8.53 -13.56 -4.67
C ARG A 657 -7.03 -13.70 -4.35
N ARG A 658 -6.14 -13.18 -5.21
CA ARG A 658 -4.66 -13.20 -5.04
C ARG A 658 -4.16 -12.54 -3.77
N ILE A 659 -4.94 -11.60 -3.22
CA ILE A 659 -4.56 -10.78 -2.07
C ILE A 659 -5.50 -10.97 -0.88
N THR A 660 -6.40 -11.97 -0.94
CA THR A 660 -7.36 -12.28 0.13
C THR A 660 -7.43 -13.79 0.41
N SER A 661 -8.27 -14.54 -0.31
CA SER A 661 -8.53 -15.95 0.00
C SER A 661 -7.36 -16.88 -0.34
N LEU A 662 -6.56 -16.59 -1.38
CA LEU A 662 -5.37 -17.39 -1.71
C LEU A 662 -4.32 -17.31 -0.58
N PRO A 663 -3.96 -16.11 -0.08
CA PRO A 663 -3.23 -15.97 1.18
C PRO A 663 -3.84 -16.71 2.37
N ALA A 664 -5.15 -16.60 2.57
CA ALA A 664 -5.83 -17.28 3.68
C ALA A 664 -5.73 -18.81 3.56
N GLU A 665 -5.83 -19.36 2.34
CA GLU A 665 -5.63 -20.78 2.03
C GLU A 665 -4.19 -21.21 2.32
N ALA A 666 -3.21 -20.47 1.79
CA ALA A 666 -1.79 -20.81 1.88
C ALA A 666 -1.28 -20.90 3.34
N PHE A 667 -1.84 -20.07 4.23
CA PHE A 667 -1.46 -19.99 5.64
C PHE A 667 -2.54 -20.51 6.60
N GLY A 668 -3.55 -21.22 6.09
CA GLY A 668 -4.59 -21.83 6.91
C GLY A 668 -5.39 -20.84 7.78
N ILE A 669 -5.53 -19.59 7.34
CA ILE A 669 -6.21 -18.51 8.07
C ILE A 669 -7.72 -18.74 7.98
N LYS A 670 -8.32 -19.20 9.09
CA LYS A 670 -9.76 -19.51 9.16
C LYS A 670 -10.59 -18.25 9.40
N GLY A 671 -11.75 -18.17 8.76
CA GLY A 671 -12.74 -17.11 8.98
C GLY A 671 -12.32 -15.72 8.47
N ARG A 672 -11.32 -15.65 7.59
CA ARG A 672 -10.83 -14.42 6.94
C ARG A 672 -10.57 -14.67 5.46
N GLY A 673 -10.34 -13.60 4.70
CA GLY A 673 -10.02 -13.66 3.27
C GLY A 673 -11.22 -13.90 2.35
N LEU A 674 -12.44 -13.99 2.89
CA LEU A 674 -13.69 -14.06 2.12
C LEU A 674 -14.78 -13.18 2.75
N LEU A 675 -15.65 -12.61 1.92
CA LEU A 675 -16.87 -11.94 2.38
C LEU A 675 -17.98 -12.98 2.59
N ARG A 676 -18.15 -13.44 3.83
CA ARG A 676 -19.14 -14.45 4.22
C ARG A 676 -19.73 -14.11 5.58
N LYS A 677 -21.00 -14.48 5.80
CA LYS A 677 -21.60 -14.36 7.13
C LYS A 677 -20.83 -15.20 8.16
N GLY A 678 -20.61 -14.65 9.35
CA GLY A 678 -19.82 -15.23 10.43
C GLY A 678 -18.30 -15.13 10.23
N PHE A 679 -17.82 -14.51 9.15
CA PHE A 679 -16.39 -14.22 8.99
C PHE A 679 -16.05 -12.90 9.69
N VAL A 680 -14.78 -12.74 10.07
CA VAL A 680 -14.30 -11.50 10.67
C VAL A 680 -14.43 -10.37 9.65
N ALA A 681 -14.93 -9.22 10.09
CA ALA A 681 -15.14 -8.02 9.29
C ALA A 681 -13.81 -7.29 9.05
N ASP A 682 -12.93 -7.94 8.29
CA ASP A 682 -11.83 -7.29 7.59
C ASP A 682 -12.31 -6.94 6.18
N ILE A 683 -12.58 -5.66 5.91
CA ILE A 683 -13.23 -5.22 4.67
C ILE A 683 -12.47 -4.03 4.10
N VAL A 684 -12.31 -4.00 2.78
CA VAL A 684 -11.82 -2.84 2.04
C VAL A 684 -12.83 -2.43 0.98
N ALA A 685 -13.16 -1.15 0.94
CA ALA A 685 -13.89 -0.52 -0.17
C ALA A 685 -12.94 0.38 -0.95
N PHE A 686 -12.86 0.17 -2.25
CA PHE A 686 -11.96 0.90 -3.13
C PHE A 686 -12.54 1.11 -4.52
N ASP A 687 -12.15 2.22 -5.12
CA ASP A 687 -12.48 2.57 -6.49
C ASP A 687 -11.49 1.86 -7.44
N TYR A 688 -11.97 0.82 -8.12
CA TYR A 688 -11.14 0.06 -9.07
C TYR A 688 -10.69 0.92 -10.26
N ALA A 689 -11.46 1.92 -10.68
CA ALA A 689 -11.08 2.80 -11.77
C ALA A 689 -9.96 3.77 -11.39
N GLU A 690 -9.87 4.16 -10.11
CA GLU A 690 -8.89 5.14 -9.61
C GLU A 690 -7.74 4.52 -8.80
N VAL A 691 -7.77 3.22 -8.50
CA VAL A 691 -6.71 2.56 -7.73
C VAL A 691 -5.35 2.70 -8.43
N LYS A 692 -4.36 3.21 -7.69
CA LYS A 692 -3.02 3.46 -8.24
C LYS A 692 -1.96 3.56 -7.16
N ASP A 693 -0.74 3.14 -7.54
CA ASP A 693 0.46 3.43 -6.79
C ASP A 693 1.04 4.79 -7.20
N ASN A 694 1.17 5.70 -6.24
CA ASN A 694 1.82 7.00 -6.44
C ASN A 694 3.26 7.03 -5.89
N ALA A 695 3.70 5.99 -5.19
CA ALA A 695 5.03 5.88 -4.65
C ALA A 695 6.04 5.60 -5.78
N THR A 696 7.15 6.32 -5.75
CA THR A 696 8.25 6.15 -6.71
C THR A 696 9.56 5.97 -5.96
N TYR A 697 10.60 5.49 -6.64
CA TYR A 697 11.93 5.35 -6.03
C TYR A 697 12.50 6.68 -5.51
N SER A 698 12.17 7.81 -6.11
CA SER A 698 12.60 9.14 -5.66
C SER A 698 11.67 9.77 -4.63
N LYS A 699 10.39 9.39 -4.62
CA LYS A 699 9.38 9.84 -3.64
C LYS A 699 8.60 8.63 -3.10
N PRO A 700 9.24 7.79 -2.27
CA PRO A 700 8.64 6.51 -1.86
C PRO A 700 7.50 6.68 -0.85
N ARG A 701 7.47 7.80 -0.12
CA ARG A 701 6.46 8.10 0.92
C ARG A 701 5.25 8.83 0.35
N THR A 702 4.66 8.29 -0.71
CA THR A 702 3.47 8.87 -1.35
C THR A 702 2.27 7.96 -1.16
N MET A 703 1.15 8.52 -0.72
CA MET A 703 -0.10 7.78 -0.50
C MET A 703 -0.60 7.16 -1.81
N PRO A 704 -1.09 5.91 -1.80
CA PRO A 704 -1.77 5.35 -2.95
C PRO A 704 -3.12 6.06 -3.20
N GLY A 705 -3.64 5.93 -4.42
CA GLY A 705 -4.98 6.38 -4.79
C GLY A 705 -5.98 5.22 -4.81
N GLY A 706 -7.27 5.56 -4.68
CA GLY A 706 -8.40 4.65 -4.91
C GLY A 706 -8.90 3.86 -3.69
N ILE A 707 -8.10 3.66 -2.63
CA ILE A 707 -8.60 3.06 -1.38
C ILE A 707 -9.46 4.10 -0.64
N LYS A 708 -10.68 3.72 -0.21
CA LYS A 708 -11.67 4.65 0.37
C LYS A 708 -12.04 4.32 1.81
N HIS A 709 -12.29 3.03 2.08
CA HIS A 709 -12.61 2.56 3.42
C HIS A 709 -11.83 1.30 3.73
N VAL A 710 -11.29 1.21 4.92
CA VAL A 710 -10.69 -0.02 5.44
C VAL A 710 -11.23 -0.28 6.83
N MET A 711 -11.59 -1.52 7.09
CA MET A 711 -12.09 -2.00 8.37
C MET A 711 -11.27 -3.22 8.78
N CYS A 712 -10.83 -3.23 10.04
CA CYS A 712 -10.12 -4.35 10.64
C CYS A 712 -10.91 -4.84 11.85
N ARG A 713 -11.30 -6.13 11.86
CA ARG A 713 -12.09 -6.72 12.97
C ARG A 713 -13.31 -5.88 13.33
N GLY A 714 -14.04 -5.38 12.34
CA GLY A 714 -15.23 -4.54 12.55
C GLY A 714 -14.98 -3.09 12.94
N LYS A 715 -13.72 -2.70 13.21
CA LYS A 715 -13.34 -1.32 13.56
C LYS A 715 -12.92 -0.53 12.31
N PRO A 716 -13.47 0.67 12.05
CA PRO A 716 -12.97 1.56 10.99
C PRO A 716 -11.48 1.88 11.18
N ALA A 717 -10.70 1.71 10.12
CA ALA A 717 -9.25 1.86 10.12
C ALA A 717 -8.76 2.97 9.18
N PHE A 718 -9.47 3.23 8.08
CA PHE A 718 -9.22 4.33 7.15
C PHE A 718 -10.49 4.74 6.43
#